data_AF-A0A7W8PK42-F1
#
_entry.id   AF-A0A7W8PK42-F1
#
_cell.length_a   1.000
_cell.length_b   1.000
_cell.length_c   1.000
_cell.angle_alpha   90.00
_cell.angle_beta   90.00
_cell.angle_gamma   90.00
#
_symmetry.space_group_name_H-M   'P 1'
#
loop_
_entity.id
_entity.type
_entity.pdbx_description
1 polymer ?
#
loop_
_entity_poly.entity_id
_entity_poly.type
_entity_poly.pdbx_seq_one_letter_code
_entity_poly.pdbx_strand_id
1 'polypeptide(L)'
;MAHAAFAGGVLPQGGHYVAGAGTIAGQGNVITVTQPNSTRGVIDWSSFSIGKGSAVNFDNGSGATLNRVTACAPSAILGSLKATGSVYLINPQGIVVGRSGTITTGGRFVASTLDLPNTPFVNGGTLTLTGTSNGNVVNLGNISSSGGDVFLIARGVVVNAGSVSAPNGTAEFVTGQQVALLESSGSRQVFVQIGSTGTVIDRGATQAAQINLEAADGNIYALAGGGSRIRATGTAMRGGHIWLVADNGHVTQQGTIAATNADGSGGTVDTLADTLTLAHGARVRAGLWNASTPNFTIDRGTADAFMRSLNAGTSVDATATGTNGASGDMTVASNLNWRGPASLSLAAFGNVTIAPATTLRSTGSGNLSLRADVTGIDNAASVTNRGTIDWSVSTGSVSSFYDMNGSYSPGIIRSNTAWTAAPYSGLLTQVTGYKLVNSLSDLQNISLDLTGNYALGKDIDASATNLSSTPSGGVDFISLGSAATPFSGQFDGMGHVIDHFSQQEYYSPSGTRSLGLFGEIGSTGAVRNVGMTNSELTAIFDISFNDPISVTYGILAGRNQGLITYAYTTGLRTSPHYGNVPIGGLVGTNDGLIERSWSSASVNDAGEAGGLVGVNTGRIVQSFTTADVSGDVRMEPGGLVGINSGTVSQSYAAGRVLGLFAAGGLAFANSGVIEQSFAVGPVLGPSYQGPGYGTYGGIVAYGASGTIAGNVYWDKETTTRTVSTGDVSQLPASNGFTTAQMSNPASFDASWDFSPTGAWVMPAGATHPILRWQLGQ
;
A
#
# COMPACT_ATOMS: atom_id res chain seq x y z
N MET A 1 29.98 -75.00 7.73
CA MET A 1 28.75 -74.89 8.54
C MET A 1 28.19 -73.49 8.36
N ALA A 2 26.88 -73.41 8.12
CA ALA A 2 25.96 -72.26 8.22
C ALA A 2 26.37 -70.92 7.58
N HIS A 3 25.85 -70.71 6.36
CA HIS A 3 25.37 -69.40 5.91
C HIS A 3 24.26 -68.91 6.86
N ALA A 4 24.40 -67.69 7.38
CA ALA A 4 23.28 -66.89 7.88
C ALA A 4 23.38 -65.49 7.27
N ALA A 5 22.95 -65.37 6.02
CA ALA A 5 22.63 -64.09 5.42
C ALA A 5 21.29 -63.63 6.02
N PHE A 6 21.32 -62.74 7.00
CA PHE A 6 20.11 -62.00 7.38
C PHE A 6 19.84 -60.95 6.29
N ALA A 7 18.75 -61.16 5.55
CA ALA A 7 18.16 -60.19 4.63
C ALA A 7 17.55 -59.01 5.40
N GLY A 8 18.39 -58.23 6.09
CA GLY A 8 17.98 -56.98 6.74
C GLY A 8 17.91 -55.85 5.71
N GLY A 9 16.83 -55.08 5.73
CA GLY A 9 16.69 -53.88 4.89
C GLY A 9 17.72 -52.81 5.26
N VAL A 10 18.13 -51.98 4.29
CA VAL A 10 19.06 -50.87 4.53
C VAL A 10 18.43 -49.90 5.54
N LEU A 11 19.14 -49.59 6.62
CA LEU A 11 18.74 -48.71 7.72
C LEU A 11 19.91 -47.78 8.11
N PRO A 12 19.64 -46.61 8.73
CA PRO A 12 20.68 -45.74 9.30
C PRO A 12 21.62 -46.49 10.27
N GLN A 13 22.90 -46.10 10.30
CA GLN A 13 23.95 -46.76 11.09
C GLN A 13 24.73 -45.77 11.95
N GLY A 14 25.24 -46.25 13.09
CA GLY A 14 26.15 -45.47 13.96
C GLY A 14 25.51 -44.29 14.69
N GLY A 15 24.18 -44.28 14.83
CA GLY A 15 23.44 -43.19 15.48
C GLY A 15 23.77 -43.06 16.95
N HIS A 16 24.15 -41.86 17.38
CA HIS A 16 24.31 -41.52 18.79
C HIS A 16 23.98 -40.04 19.03
N TYR A 17 23.39 -39.75 20.19
CA TYR A 17 23.08 -38.37 20.59
C TYR A 17 24.38 -37.61 20.93
N VAL A 18 24.56 -36.45 20.31
CA VAL A 18 25.66 -35.51 20.60
C VAL A 18 25.17 -34.25 21.32
N ALA A 19 23.86 -33.99 21.32
CA ALA A 19 23.22 -33.00 22.17
C ALA A 19 21.74 -33.36 22.40
N GLY A 20 21.18 -33.00 23.56
CA GLY A 20 19.86 -33.49 23.99
C GLY A 20 19.91 -34.95 24.45
N ALA A 21 18.73 -35.56 24.67
CA ALA A 21 18.63 -36.94 25.16
C ALA A 21 17.47 -37.67 24.50
N GLY A 22 17.63 -38.99 24.32
CA GLY A 22 16.63 -39.89 23.75
C GLY A 22 17.18 -41.30 23.59
N THR A 23 16.39 -42.18 22.97
CA THR A 23 16.77 -43.56 22.68
C THR A 23 16.64 -43.88 21.19
N ILE A 24 17.51 -44.76 20.69
CA ILE A 24 17.49 -45.27 19.32
C ILE A 24 17.37 -46.79 19.41
N ALA A 25 16.24 -47.33 18.95
CA ALA A 25 15.95 -48.77 19.02
C ALA A 25 15.68 -49.32 17.61
N GLY A 26 16.40 -50.38 17.23
CA GLY A 26 16.17 -51.11 15.97
C GLY A 26 15.43 -52.41 16.22
N GLN A 27 14.35 -52.67 15.46
CA GLN A 27 13.64 -53.93 15.44
C GLN A 27 13.29 -54.33 14.00
N GLY A 28 13.91 -55.40 13.50
CA GLY A 28 13.75 -55.84 12.12
C GLY A 28 14.18 -54.74 11.13
N ASN A 29 13.28 -54.36 10.22
CA ASN A 29 13.52 -53.31 9.22
C ASN A 29 13.06 -51.91 9.69
N VAL A 30 12.91 -51.70 11.00
CA VAL A 30 12.41 -50.43 11.57
C VAL A 30 13.39 -49.89 12.62
N ILE A 31 13.73 -48.61 12.54
CA ILE A 31 14.35 -47.85 13.64
C ILE A 31 13.30 -46.92 14.26
N THR A 32 13.22 -46.90 15.57
CA THR A 32 12.44 -45.91 16.33
C THR A 32 13.37 -45.05 17.17
N VAL A 33 13.31 -43.74 16.96
CA VAL A 33 14.00 -42.74 17.77
C VAL A 33 12.97 -42.12 18.70
N THR A 34 13.14 -42.28 20.01
CA THR A 34 12.24 -41.69 21.01
C THR A 34 12.93 -40.52 21.69
N GLN A 35 12.34 -39.35 21.59
CA GLN A 35 12.84 -38.12 22.20
C GLN A 35 11.81 -37.55 23.17
N PRO A 36 12.01 -37.70 24.49
CA PRO A 36 11.00 -37.35 25.47
C PRO A 36 10.78 -35.83 25.57
N ASN A 37 9.59 -35.47 26.10
CA ASN A 37 9.22 -34.12 26.52
C ASN A 37 9.25 -33.03 25.42
N SER A 38 9.04 -33.41 24.14
CA SER A 38 9.06 -32.44 23.01
C SER A 38 10.32 -31.58 22.95
N THR A 39 11.47 -32.13 23.36
CA THR A 39 12.75 -31.41 23.41
C THR A 39 13.38 -31.27 22.02
N ARG A 40 14.56 -30.64 21.96
CA ARG A 40 15.42 -30.61 20.76
C ARG A 40 16.65 -31.49 20.98
N GLY A 41 16.98 -32.32 19.99
CA GLY A 41 18.10 -33.26 20.08
C GLY A 41 18.88 -33.39 18.78
N VAL A 42 20.17 -33.67 18.88
CA VAL A 42 21.10 -33.82 17.76
C VAL A 42 21.69 -35.22 17.81
N ILE A 43 21.59 -35.94 16.70
CA ILE A 43 22.10 -37.30 16.51
C ILE A 43 23.08 -37.30 15.34
N ASP A 44 24.31 -37.73 15.60
CA ASP A 44 25.29 -37.97 14.55
C ASP A 44 25.19 -39.44 14.09
N TRP A 45 25.26 -39.65 12.78
CA TRP A 45 25.13 -40.94 12.11
C TRP A 45 26.33 -41.17 11.18
N SER A 46 26.84 -42.41 11.12
CA SER A 46 27.84 -42.77 10.11
C SER A 46 27.21 -42.92 8.73
N SER A 47 25.95 -43.33 8.65
CA SER A 47 25.15 -43.27 7.42
C SER A 47 23.67 -43.15 7.76
N PHE A 48 22.92 -42.45 6.92
CA PHE A 48 21.47 -42.32 7.06
C PHE A 48 20.79 -42.64 5.72
N SER A 49 20.45 -43.91 5.51
CA SER A 49 19.70 -44.37 4.34
C SER A 49 18.58 -45.31 4.78
N ILE A 50 17.44 -45.24 4.11
CA ILE A 50 16.25 -46.04 4.41
C ILE A 50 15.90 -46.83 3.16
N GLY A 51 16.18 -48.12 3.14
CA GLY A 51 15.89 -49.02 2.03
C GLY A 51 14.38 -49.19 1.78
N LYS A 52 14.02 -49.69 0.60
CA LYS A 52 12.62 -50.01 0.29
C LYS A 52 12.11 -51.08 1.26
N GLY A 53 10.95 -50.83 1.88
CA GLY A 53 10.39 -51.70 2.91
C GLY A 53 10.96 -51.50 4.32
N SER A 54 11.95 -50.62 4.49
CA SER A 54 12.44 -50.18 5.80
C SER A 54 11.73 -48.89 6.26
N ALA A 55 11.74 -48.64 7.57
CA ALA A 55 11.17 -47.43 8.15
C ALA A 55 12.03 -46.83 9.28
N VAL A 56 11.97 -45.51 9.41
CA VAL A 56 12.49 -44.76 10.56
C VAL A 56 11.36 -43.92 11.14
N ASN A 57 11.07 -44.11 12.43
CA ASN A 57 10.02 -43.39 13.15
C ASN A 57 10.67 -42.51 14.24
N PHE A 58 10.35 -41.22 14.24
CA PHE A 58 10.72 -40.28 15.30
C PHE A 58 9.49 -40.00 16.16
N ASP A 59 9.50 -40.46 17.40
CA ASP A 59 8.54 -40.09 18.42
C ASP A 59 9.13 -38.96 19.26
N ASN A 60 8.95 -37.73 18.79
CA ASN A 60 9.57 -36.54 19.37
C ASN A 60 8.55 -35.46 19.80
N GLY A 61 7.27 -35.84 19.94
CA GLY A 61 6.18 -34.92 20.29
C GLY A 61 6.11 -33.73 19.34
N SER A 62 6.05 -32.52 19.88
CA SER A 62 6.17 -31.25 19.13
C SER A 62 7.62 -30.75 19.02
N GLY A 63 8.59 -31.55 19.46
CA GLY A 63 10.02 -31.24 19.48
C GLY A 63 10.68 -31.33 18.10
N ALA A 64 12.01 -31.29 18.10
CA ALA A 64 12.81 -31.35 16.86
C ALA A 64 14.03 -32.26 16.99
N THR A 65 14.31 -33.07 15.97
CA THR A 65 15.49 -33.94 15.95
C THR A 65 16.35 -33.66 14.73
N LEU A 66 17.61 -33.27 14.96
CA LEU A 66 18.62 -33.06 13.92
C LEU A 66 19.44 -34.33 13.75
N ASN A 67 19.45 -34.87 12.53
CA ASN A 67 20.21 -36.04 12.13
C ASN A 67 21.33 -35.60 11.21
N ARG A 68 22.58 -35.67 11.66
CA ARG A 68 23.76 -35.28 10.88
C ARG A 68 24.54 -36.51 10.44
N VAL A 69 24.80 -36.62 9.14
CA VAL A 69 25.66 -37.68 8.59
C VAL A 69 27.10 -37.20 8.57
N THR A 70 28.00 -37.95 9.20
CA THR A 70 29.41 -37.55 9.37
C THR A 70 30.38 -38.31 8.44
N ALA A 71 29.96 -39.40 7.81
CA ALA A 71 30.79 -40.15 6.86
C ALA A 71 30.51 -39.80 5.38
N CYS A 72 31.33 -40.35 4.48
CA CYS A 72 31.36 -39.99 3.06
C CYS A 72 30.33 -40.74 2.17
N ALA A 73 29.08 -40.90 2.63
CA ALA A 73 28.02 -41.53 1.83
C ALA A 73 26.75 -40.65 1.75
N PRO A 74 26.11 -40.52 0.56
CA PRO A 74 24.85 -39.79 0.42
C PRO A 74 23.70 -40.52 1.12
N SER A 75 22.66 -39.77 1.49
CA SER A 75 21.44 -40.32 2.08
C SER A 75 20.46 -40.76 0.98
N ALA A 76 20.11 -42.04 0.93
CA ALA A 76 19.08 -42.56 0.03
C ALA A 76 17.83 -42.98 0.83
N ILE A 77 16.73 -42.25 0.67
CA ILE A 77 15.44 -42.50 1.32
C ILE A 77 14.50 -43.16 0.31
N LEU A 78 14.49 -44.49 0.29
CA LEU A 78 13.64 -45.33 -0.56
C LEU A 78 12.45 -45.95 0.19
N GLY A 79 12.50 -45.97 1.53
CA GLY A 79 11.44 -46.42 2.44
C GLY A 79 10.69 -45.27 3.11
N SER A 80 10.25 -45.47 4.37
CA SER A 80 9.42 -44.50 5.10
C SER A 80 10.21 -43.78 6.20
N LEU A 81 10.09 -42.46 6.26
CA LEU A 81 10.48 -41.64 7.43
C LEU A 81 9.22 -40.99 8.00
N LYS A 82 8.94 -41.21 9.29
CA LYS A 82 7.79 -40.61 9.98
C LYS A 82 8.24 -39.87 11.23
N ALA A 83 7.61 -38.74 11.54
CA ALA A 83 7.84 -38.02 12.79
C ALA A 83 6.57 -37.38 13.32
N THR A 84 6.39 -37.37 14.65
CA THR A 84 5.32 -36.60 15.29
C THR A 84 5.60 -35.09 15.28
N GLY A 85 6.87 -34.70 15.36
CA GLY A 85 7.35 -33.32 15.40
C GLY A 85 8.24 -33.01 14.20
N SER A 86 9.31 -32.25 14.43
CA SER A 86 10.20 -31.78 13.38
C SER A 86 11.42 -32.69 13.18
N VAL A 87 11.88 -32.86 11.93
CA VAL A 87 13.08 -33.62 11.59
C VAL A 87 13.97 -32.84 10.65
N TYR A 88 15.25 -32.75 10.99
CA TYR A 88 16.29 -32.16 10.16
C TYR A 88 17.23 -33.30 9.75
N LEU A 89 17.50 -33.44 8.46
CA LEU A 89 18.46 -34.38 7.89
C LEU A 89 19.56 -33.58 7.19
N ILE A 90 20.75 -33.61 7.76
CA ILE A 90 21.94 -32.90 7.29
C ILE A 90 22.91 -33.91 6.71
N ASN A 91 23.20 -33.82 5.42
CA ASN A 91 24.23 -34.66 4.79
C ASN A 91 24.97 -33.89 3.67
N PRO A 92 26.23 -33.46 3.91
CA PRO A 92 27.05 -32.79 2.91
C PRO A 92 27.35 -33.61 1.65
N GLN A 93 27.11 -34.92 1.63
CA GLN A 93 27.31 -35.78 0.45
C GLN A 93 26.09 -35.80 -0.48
N GLY A 94 24.95 -35.26 -0.04
CA GLY A 94 23.71 -35.23 -0.80
C GLY A 94 22.60 -36.09 -0.19
N ILE A 95 21.37 -35.75 -0.55
CA ILE A 95 20.14 -36.38 -0.06
C ILE A 95 19.23 -36.67 -1.25
N VAL A 96 18.78 -37.92 -1.38
CA VAL A 96 17.82 -38.33 -2.41
C VAL A 96 16.63 -39.03 -1.75
N VAL A 97 15.43 -38.49 -1.95
CA VAL A 97 14.18 -39.19 -1.69
C VAL A 97 13.77 -39.88 -2.97
N GLY A 98 13.89 -41.21 -3.04
CA GLY A 98 13.58 -41.97 -4.23
C GLY A 98 12.08 -42.06 -4.49
N ARG A 99 11.68 -42.59 -5.66
CA ARG A 99 10.26 -42.67 -6.08
C ARG A 99 9.33 -43.41 -5.11
N SER A 100 9.85 -44.38 -4.36
CA SER A 100 9.10 -45.09 -3.31
C SER A 100 9.26 -44.47 -1.92
N GLY A 101 10.15 -43.48 -1.78
CA GLY A 101 10.44 -42.81 -0.52
C GLY A 101 9.25 -41.96 -0.07
N THR A 102 8.91 -42.08 1.20
CA THR A 102 7.84 -41.28 1.82
C THR A 102 8.34 -40.65 3.10
N ILE A 103 8.17 -39.34 3.24
CA ILE A 103 8.50 -38.56 4.42
C ILE A 103 7.24 -37.86 4.92
N THR A 104 6.88 -38.09 6.19
CA THR A 104 5.73 -37.44 6.83
C THR A 104 6.11 -36.95 8.22
N THR A 105 5.98 -35.66 8.46
CA THR A 105 6.28 -35.03 9.76
C THR A 105 5.09 -34.24 10.27
N GLY A 106 4.88 -34.22 11.60
CA GLY A 106 3.87 -33.34 12.20
C GLY A 106 4.35 -31.89 12.34
N GLY A 107 5.66 -31.69 12.53
CA GLY A 107 6.34 -30.39 12.48
C GLY A 107 7.16 -30.21 11.20
N ARG A 108 8.18 -29.35 11.24
CA ARG A 108 9.03 -29.00 10.09
C ARG A 108 9.88 -30.18 9.61
N PHE A 109 10.01 -30.37 8.30
CA PHE A 109 11.03 -31.22 7.70
C PHE A 109 12.09 -30.36 7.01
N VAL A 110 13.37 -30.59 7.31
CA VAL A 110 14.51 -29.94 6.66
C VAL A 110 15.45 -30.99 6.11
N ALA A 111 15.71 -30.98 4.80
CA ALA A 111 16.78 -31.73 4.17
C ALA A 111 17.84 -30.76 3.67
N SER A 112 19.07 -30.84 4.18
CA SER A 112 20.13 -29.90 3.84
C SER A 112 21.47 -30.57 3.55
N THR A 113 22.21 -30.05 2.57
CA THR A 113 23.65 -30.36 2.40
C THR A 113 24.57 -29.34 3.07
N LEU A 114 24.02 -28.23 3.56
CA LEU A 114 24.66 -27.28 4.45
C LEU A 114 24.54 -27.75 5.91
N ASP A 115 25.57 -27.50 6.71
CA ASP A 115 25.58 -27.88 8.13
C ASP A 115 24.89 -26.83 9.01
N LEU A 116 24.40 -27.26 10.18
CA LEU A 116 23.74 -26.42 11.17
C LEU A 116 24.40 -26.63 12.53
N PRO A 117 24.94 -25.60 13.20
CA PRO A 117 25.59 -25.77 14.50
C PRO A 117 24.64 -26.30 15.59
N ASN A 118 25.17 -27.09 16.53
CA ASN A 118 24.36 -27.74 17.59
C ASN A 118 23.70 -26.72 18.54
N THR A 119 24.45 -25.72 19.00
CA THR A 119 24.00 -24.81 20.07
C THR A 119 22.76 -23.99 19.67
N PRO A 120 22.73 -23.30 18.51
CA PRO A 120 21.52 -22.59 18.08
C PRO A 120 20.32 -23.51 17.90
N PHE A 121 20.55 -24.72 17.39
CA PHE A 121 19.49 -25.70 17.21
C PHE A 121 18.86 -26.12 18.53
N VAL A 122 19.66 -26.55 19.51
CA VAL A 122 19.16 -27.04 20.80
C VAL A 122 18.46 -25.93 21.60
N ASN A 123 18.97 -24.70 21.50
CA ASN A 123 18.40 -23.54 22.21
C ASN A 123 17.13 -22.98 21.54
N GLY A 124 16.78 -23.43 20.32
CA GLY A 124 15.65 -22.91 19.58
C GLY A 124 15.84 -21.47 19.08
N GLY A 125 17.08 -21.04 18.87
CA GLY A 125 17.39 -19.72 18.31
C GLY A 125 17.30 -19.69 16.78
N THR A 126 17.71 -18.57 16.18
CA THR A 126 17.83 -18.43 14.72
C THR A 126 18.75 -19.51 14.15
N LEU A 127 18.27 -20.20 13.12
CA LEU A 127 19.00 -21.31 12.51
C LEU A 127 19.67 -20.83 11.22
N THR A 128 20.99 -20.77 11.22
CA THR A 128 21.78 -20.46 10.02
C THR A 128 22.53 -21.70 9.57
N LEU A 129 22.21 -22.17 8.37
CA LEU A 129 22.90 -23.26 7.72
C LEU A 129 24.03 -22.73 6.85
N THR A 130 25.21 -23.32 6.94
CA THR A 130 26.38 -22.92 6.16
C THR A 130 27.14 -24.12 5.62
N GLY A 131 27.78 -23.97 4.46
CA GLY A 131 28.63 -25.03 3.95
C GLY A 131 29.07 -24.85 2.51
N THR A 132 30.16 -25.54 2.16
CA THR A 132 30.75 -25.55 0.82
C THR A 132 30.49 -26.86 0.06
N SER A 133 29.54 -27.66 0.54
CA SER A 133 29.16 -28.96 -0.06
C SER A 133 28.87 -28.86 -1.57
N ASN A 134 29.21 -29.91 -2.31
CA ASN A 134 28.78 -30.11 -3.71
C ASN A 134 27.62 -31.14 -3.81
N GLY A 135 27.09 -31.59 -2.68
CA GLY A 135 25.96 -32.50 -2.62
C GLY A 135 24.67 -31.80 -3.01
N ASN A 136 23.77 -32.56 -3.62
CA ASN A 136 22.47 -32.10 -4.08
C ASN A 136 21.34 -32.63 -3.18
N VAL A 137 20.21 -31.92 -3.15
CA VAL A 137 18.96 -32.42 -2.57
C VAL A 137 17.98 -32.72 -3.70
N VAL A 138 17.54 -33.98 -3.81
CA VAL A 138 16.65 -34.43 -4.88
C VAL A 138 15.44 -35.16 -4.28
N ASN A 139 14.24 -34.65 -4.52
CA ASN A 139 12.99 -35.32 -4.23
C ASN A 139 12.37 -35.93 -5.49
N LEU A 140 12.27 -37.25 -5.54
CA LEU A 140 11.51 -38.01 -6.53
C LEU A 140 10.29 -38.72 -5.91
N GLY A 141 10.15 -38.68 -4.59
CA GLY A 141 9.10 -39.35 -3.81
C GLY A 141 8.08 -38.38 -3.23
N ASN A 142 7.56 -38.68 -2.05
CA ASN A 142 6.54 -37.89 -1.39
C ASN A 142 7.05 -37.31 -0.07
N ILE A 143 7.01 -35.99 0.09
CA ILE A 143 7.36 -35.28 1.32
C ILE A 143 6.13 -34.51 1.79
N SER A 144 5.78 -34.66 3.06
CA SER A 144 4.62 -34.01 3.66
C SER A 144 4.92 -33.52 5.08
N SER A 145 4.51 -32.30 5.40
CA SER A 145 4.44 -31.78 6.75
C SER A 145 3.00 -31.34 7.05
N SER A 146 2.36 -31.92 8.07
CA SER A 146 0.95 -31.62 8.36
C SER A 146 0.74 -30.33 9.14
N GLY A 147 1.73 -29.89 9.92
CA GLY A 147 1.64 -28.73 10.82
C GLY A 147 2.82 -27.78 10.77
N GLY A 148 3.80 -28.01 9.88
CA GLY A 148 4.96 -27.14 9.70
C GLY A 148 5.38 -27.05 8.25
N ASP A 149 6.65 -26.76 8.05
CA ASP A 149 7.21 -26.43 6.74
C ASP A 149 8.04 -27.57 6.15
N VAL A 150 8.36 -27.46 4.86
CA VAL A 150 9.29 -28.35 4.16
C VAL A 150 10.41 -27.51 3.54
N PHE A 151 11.64 -27.72 3.99
CA PHE A 151 12.84 -27.07 3.46
C PHE A 151 13.73 -28.07 2.73
N LEU A 152 14.05 -27.79 1.47
CA LEU A 152 15.05 -28.50 0.68
C LEU A 152 16.20 -27.53 0.38
N ILE A 153 17.37 -27.76 0.96
CA ILE A 153 18.47 -26.79 0.97
C ILE A 153 19.75 -27.45 0.44
N ALA A 154 20.38 -26.83 -0.54
CA ALA A 154 21.71 -27.24 -1.00
C ALA A 154 22.57 -26.01 -1.29
N ARG A 155 23.88 -26.20 -1.49
CA ARG A 155 24.69 -25.14 -2.11
C ARG A 155 24.48 -25.06 -3.61
N GLY A 156 24.53 -26.21 -4.29
CA GLY A 156 24.53 -26.30 -5.74
C GLY A 156 23.13 -26.51 -6.33
N VAL A 157 22.50 -27.65 -6.04
CA VAL A 157 21.25 -28.03 -6.73
C VAL A 157 20.19 -28.58 -5.78
N VAL A 158 18.97 -28.06 -5.95
CA VAL A 158 17.74 -28.62 -5.39
C VAL A 158 16.80 -29.02 -6.52
N VAL A 159 16.30 -30.25 -6.50
CA VAL A 159 15.33 -30.75 -7.48
C VAL A 159 14.12 -31.34 -6.78
N ASN A 160 12.93 -30.86 -7.14
CA ASN A 160 11.67 -31.54 -6.88
C ASN A 160 11.09 -32.08 -8.18
N ALA A 161 10.96 -33.41 -8.28
CA ALA A 161 10.24 -34.10 -9.34
C ALA A 161 9.18 -35.09 -8.79
N GLY A 162 9.05 -35.15 -7.47
CA GLY A 162 8.01 -35.89 -6.75
C GLY A 162 6.87 -34.98 -6.29
N SER A 163 6.37 -35.18 -5.06
CA SER A 163 5.40 -34.28 -4.42
C SER A 163 5.92 -33.70 -3.10
N VAL A 164 5.63 -32.43 -2.86
CA VAL A 164 5.83 -31.74 -1.58
C VAL A 164 4.50 -31.14 -1.13
N SER A 165 4.11 -31.39 0.12
CA SER A 165 2.87 -30.87 0.72
C SER A 165 3.12 -30.27 2.11
N ALA A 166 2.76 -29.00 2.29
CA ALA A 166 2.82 -28.27 3.57
C ALA A 166 1.58 -27.37 3.74
N PRO A 167 0.36 -27.95 3.87
CA PRO A 167 -0.90 -27.20 3.79
C PRO A 167 -1.06 -26.08 4.82
N ASN A 168 -0.38 -26.19 5.96
CA ASN A 168 -0.42 -25.19 7.04
C ASN A 168 0.89 -24.38 7.19
N GLY A 169 1.88 -24.65 6.33
CA GLY A 169 3.22 -24.08 6.40
C GLY A 169 3.75 -23.69 5.03
N THR A 170 5.07 -23.67 4.91
CA THR A 170 5.79 -23.25 3.70
C THR A 170 6.47 -24.44 3.01
N ALA A 171 6.64 -24.35 1.70
CA ALA A 171 7.55 -25.20 0.95
C ALA A 171 8.68 -24.34 0.36
N GLU A 172 9.91 -24.57 0.82
CA GLU A 172 11.07 -23.69 0.61
C GLU A 172 12.19 -24.49 -0.07
N PHE A 173 12.46 -24.21 -1.34
CA PHE A 173 13.54 -24.85 -2.10
C PHE A 173 14.64 -23.83 -2.37
N VAL A 174 15.81 -24.06 -1.77
CA VAL A 174 16.82 -23.02 -1.62
C VAL A 174 18.19 -23.51 -2.05
N THR A 175 18.88 -22.71 -2.85
CA THR A 175 20.31 -22.89 -3.11
C THR A 175 21.15 -21.70 -2.67
N GLY A 176 22.20 -21.94 -1.88
CA GLY A 176 23.12 -20.91 -1.38
C GLY A 176 24.24 -21.47 -0.49
N GLN A 177 25.29 -20.68 -0.24
CA GLN A 177 26.37 -21.08 0.70
C GLN A 177 26.02 -20.86 2.17
N GLN A 178 25.14 -19.89 2.44
CA GLN A 178 24.65 -19.55 3.76
C GLN A 178 23.17 -19.22 3.66
N VAL A 179 22.37 -19.91 4.48
CA VAL A 179 20.91 -19.87 4.47
C VAL A 179 20.42 -19.71 5.90
N ALA A 180 19.81 -18.57 6.21
CA ALA A 180 19.15 -18.35 7.50
C ALA A 180 17.67 -18.73 7.40
N LEU A 181 17.17 -19.48 8.38
CA LEU A 181 15.76 -19.83 8.52
C LEU A 181 15.10 -18.87 9.52
N LEU A 182 14.00 -18.27 9.09
CA LEU A 182 13.21 -17.29 9.82
C LEU A 182 11.81 -17.85 10.09
N GLU A 183 11.27 -17.55 11.27
CA GLU A 183 9.85 -17.81 11.58
C GLU A 183 9.03 -16.59 11.16
N SER A 184 8.39 -16.65 9.99
CA SER A 184 7.47 -15.61 9.50
C SER A 184 6.17 -16.23 8.99
N SER A 185 5.06 -15.52 9.19
CA SER A 185 3.72 -15.83 8.63
C SER A 185 3.37 -15.01 7.38
N GLY A 186 4.07 -13.89 7.14
CA GLY A 186 3.74 -12.92 6.08
C GLY A 186 4.89 -12.59 5.13
N SER A 187 6.08 -13.17 5.33
CA SER A 187 7.27 -12.90 4.51
C SER A 187 8.05 -14.18 4.26
N ARG A 188 9.01 -14.11 3.33
CA ARG A 188 9.97 -15.19 3.07
C ARG A 188 10.57 -15.71 4.39
N GLN A 189 10.60 -17.02 4.55
CA GLN A 189 11.19 -17.67 5.72
C GLN A 189 12.69 -17.91 5.57
N VAL A 190 13.27 -17.44 4.47
CA VAL A 190 14.68 -17.68 4.16
C VAL A 190 15.35 -16.36 3.81
N PHE A 191 16.60 -16.24 4.25
CA PHE A 191 17.55 -15.28 3.73
C PHE A 191 18.78 -16.02 3.22
N VAL A 192 19.13 -15.81 1.95
CA VAL A 192 20.32 -16.41 1.32
C VAL A 192 21.39 -15.35 1.13
N GLN A 193 22.64 -15.67 1.51
CA GLN A 193 23.76 -14.80 1.20
C GLN A 193 24.17 -14.92 -0.27
N ILE A 194 24.29 -13.76 -0.93
CA ILE A 194 24.75 -13.58 -2.32
C ILE A 194 26.22 -14.05 -2.46
N GLY A 195 26.57 -14.69 -3.58
CA GLY A 195 27.94 -15.13 -3.89
C GLY A 195 28.10 -16.62 -4.28
N SER A 196 27.03 -17.31 -4.67
CA SER A 196 27.06 -18.72 -5.08
C SER A 196 26.19 -18.95 -6.30
N THR A 197 26.55 -19.85 -7.21
CA THR A 197 25.74 -20.17 -8.40
C THR A 197 24.89 -21.42 -8.16
N GLY A 198 23.67 -21.22 -7.67
CA GLY A 198 22.74 -22.30 -7.34
C GLY A 198 21.76 -22.66 -8.47
N THR A 199 21.05 -23.78 -8.35
CA THR A 199 19.93 -24.11 -9.25
C THR A 199 18.80 -24.82 -8.51
N VAL A 200 17.59 -24.27 -8.62
CA VAL A 200 16.35 -24.86 -8.13
C VAL A 200 15.49 -25.32 -9.30
N ILE A 201 15.08 -26.58 -9.31
CA ILE A 201 14.22 -27.16 -10.34
C ILE A 201 12.98 -27.74 -9.69
N ASP A 202 11.81 -27.19 -9.98
CA ASP A 202 10.53 -27.80 -9.60
C ASP A 202 9.77 -28.27 -10.86
N ARG A 203 9.76 -29.59 -11.05
CA ARG A 203 8.98 -30.33 -12.07
C ARG A 203 7.90 -31.18 -11.41
N GLY A 204 7.82 -31.18 -10.08
CA GLY A 204 6.97 -32.02 -9.27
C GLY A 204 5.59 -31.44 -9.04
N ALA A 205 4.92 -31.84 -7.97
CA ALA A 205 3.75 -31.15 -7.43
C ALA A 205 4.13 -30.52 -6.08
N THR A 206 3.92 -29.22 -5.93
CA THR A 206 4.24 -28.48 -4.70
C THR A 206 2.99 -27.74 -4.25
N GLN A 207 2.51 -28.09 -3.05
CA GLN A 207 1.30 -27.53 -2.47
C GLN A 207 1.57 -27.09 -1.03
N ALA A 208 1.37 -25.81 -0.73
CA ALA A 208 1.62 -25.27 0.60
C ALA A 208 0.75 -24.04 0.88
N ALA A 209 0.80 -23.49 2.10
CA ALA A 209 0.21 -22.17 2.34
C ALA A 209 1.00 -21.08 1.60
N GLN A 210 2.33 -21.20 1.64
CA GLN A 210 3.26 -20.35 0.90
C GLN A 210 4.37 -21.19 0.27
N ILE A 211 4.91 -20.74 -0.87
CA ILE A 211 5.99 -21.43 -1.58
C ILE A 211 7.10 -20.44 -1.89
N ASN A 212 8.35 -20.80 -1.65
CA ASN A 212 9.51 -20.01 -2.05
C ASN A 212 10.51 -20.90 -2.81
N LEU A 213 10.83 -20.48 -4.03
CA LEU A 213 11.93 -21.04 -4.81
C LEU A 213 13.00 -19.95 -4.88
N GLU A 214 14.17 -20.19 -4.27
CA GLU A 214 15.23 -19.19 -4.15
C GLU A 214 16.58 -19.75 -4.58
N ALA A 215 17.19 -19.12 -5.59
CA ALA A 215 18.50 -19.49 -6.07
C ALA A 215 19.43 -18.28 -6.02
N ALA A 216 20.35 -18.26 -5.04
CA ALA A 216 21.41 -17.27 -5.02
C ALA A 216 22.18 -17.34 -6.35
N ASP A 217 22.31 -16.17 -7.01
CA ASP A 217 23.00 -15.90 -8.29
C ASP A 217 22.87 -17.02 -9.33
N GLY A 218 21.71 -17.67 -9.35
CA GLY A 218 21.52 -19.01 -9.89
C GLY A 218 20.39 -19.11 -10.89
N ASN A 219 19.86 -20.31 -11.08
CA ASN A 219 18.74 -20.53 -12.01
C ASN A 219 17.55 -21.16 -11.30
N ILE A 220 16.36 -20.68 -11.58
CA ILE A 220 15.10 -21.31 -11.17
C ILE A 220 14.37 -21.83 -12.41
N TYR A 221 13.99 -23.10 -12.36
CA TYR A 221 13.15 -23.74 -13.37
C TYR A 221 11.83 -24.17 -12.72
N ALA A 222 10.84 -23.29 -12.75
CA ALA A 222 9.48 -23.53 -12.25
C ALA A 222 8.62 -24.14 -13.37
N LEU A 223 8.76 -25.46 -13.56
CA LEU A 223 8.24 -26.19 -14.70
C LEU A 223 6.94 -26.92 -14.35
N ALA A 224 5.84 -26.17 -14.29
CA ALA A 224 4.50 -26.73 -14.09
C ALA A 224 3.97 -27.36 -15.40
N GLY A 225 4.47 -28.52 -15.80
CA GLY A 225 4.02 -29.20 -17.02
C GLY A 225 2.49 -29.35 -17.08
N GLY A 226 1.85 -28.96 -18.19
CA GLY A 226 0.46 -29.26 -18.58
C GLY A 226 -0.70 -28.87 -17.64
N GLY A 227 -0.45 -28.33 -16.44
CA GLY A 227 -1.46 -28.04 -15.41
C GLY A 227 -0.93 -27.13 -14.28
N SER A 228 -1.70 -26.97 -13.19
CA SER A 228 -1.31 -26.19 -12.00
C SER A 228 -0.57 -27.06 -10.99
N ARG A 229 0.76 -27.15 -11.10
CA ARG A 229 1.58 -28.03 -10.27
C ARG A 229 2.24 -27.34 -9.07
N ILE A 230 2.36 -26.01 -9.11
CA ILE A 230 2.83 -25.18 -7.99
C ILE A 230 1.62 -24.37 -7.50
N ARG A 231 1.15 -24.66 -6.29
CA ARG A 231 -0.07 -24.07 -5.72
C ARG A 231 0.11 -23.63 -4.27
N ALA A 232 -0.02 -22.34 -4.03
CA ALA A 232 -0.14 -21.76 -2.69
C ALA A 232 -1.61 -21.55 -2.35
N THR A 233 -2.06 -22.05 -1.20
CA THR A 233 -3.41 -21.82 -0.67
C THR A 233 -3.31 -21.38 0.78
N GLY A 234 -3.51 -20.09 1.01
CA GLY A 234 -3.37 -19.46 2.30
C GLY A 234 -4.27 -20.05 3.38
N THR A 235 -3.93 -19.75 4.64
CA THR A 235 -4.69 -20.08 5.84
C THR A 235 -5.24 -18.80 6.47
N ALA A 236 -5.96 -18.91 7.59
CA ALA A 236 -6.40 -17.73 8.35
C ALA A 236 -5.23 -16.84 8.84
N MET A 237 -4.01 -17.37 8.93
CA MET A 237 -2.83 -16.67 9.44
C MET A 237 -1.77 -16.37 8.37
N ARG A 238 -1.89 -16.94 7.16
CA ARG A 238 -0.92 -16.83 6.07
C ARG A 238 -1.64 -16.60 4.74
N GLY A 239 -1.31 -15.52 4.04
CA GLY A 239 -1.81 -15.31 2.67
C GLY A 239 -1.28 -16.38 1.72
N GLY A 240 -2.01 -16.64 0.64
CA GLY A 240 -1.51 -17.51 -0.43
C GLY A 240 -0.43 -16.78 -1.21
N HIS A 241 0.84 -17.20 -1.09
CA HIS A 241 1.97 -16.48 -1.68
C HIS A 241 2.98 -17.42 -2.32
N ILE A 242 3.50 -17.05 -3.49
CA ILE A 242 4.62 -17.73 -4.15
C ILE A 242 5.73 -16.73 -4.45
N TRP A 243 6.97 -17.06 -4.08
CA TRP A 243 8.17 -16.32 -4.46
C TRP A 243 9.03 -17.16 -5.41
N LEU A 244 9.44 -16.55 -6.52
CA LEU A 244 10.46 -17.04 -7.44
C LEU A 244 11.61 -16.03 -7.46
N VAL A 245 12.71 -16.32 -6.78
CA VAL A 245 13.77 -15.34 -6.49
C VAL A 245 15.13 -15.81 -7.00
N ALA A 246 15.62 -15.17 -8.05
CA ALA A 246 16.95 -15.38 -8.60
C ALA A 246 17.58 -14.02 -8.94
N ASP A 247 17.94 -13.23 -7.92
CA ASP A 247 18.31 -11.81 -8.04
C ASP A 247 19.32 -11.48 -9.14
N ASN A 248 20.43 -12.23 -9.22
CA ASN A 248 21.44 -12.12 -10.30
C ASN A 248 21.37 -13.30 -11.30
N GLY A 249 20.20 -13.92 -11.38
CA GLY A 249 20.00 -15.23 -11.96
C GLY A 249 18.88 -15.28 -13.01
N HIS A 250 18.64 -16.48 -13.51
CA HIS A 250 17.61 -16.73 -14.53
C HIS A 250 16.38 -17.42 -13.93
N VAL A 251 15.18 -16.88 -14.16
CA VAL A 251 13.92 -17.59 -13.89
C VAL A 251 13.31 -18.05 -15.20
N THR A 252 13.11 -19.36 -15.36
CA THR A 252 12.25 -19.93 -16.40
C THR A 252 10.96 -20.45 -15.78
N GLN A 253 9.83 -19.86 -16.17
CA GLN A 253 8.50 -20.35 -15.81
C GLN A 253 7.86 -21.06 -17.00
N GLN A 254 7.27 -22.23 -16.74
CA GLN A 254 6.42 -22.93 -17.70
C GLN A 254 5.13 -23.39 -17.04
N GLY A 255 4.02 -23.28 -17.77
CA GLY A 255 2.70 -23.72 -17.31
C GLY A 255 2.08 -22.84 -16.22
N THR A 256 1.19 -23.41 -15.41
CA THR A 256 0.37 -22.62 -14.47
C THR A 256 0.92 -22.64 -13.05
N ILE A 257 1.13 -21.45 -12.50
CA ILE A 257 1.38 -21.19 -11.07
C ILE A 257 0.12 -20.56 -10.47
N ALA A 258 -0.29 -20.98 -9.27
CA ALA A 258 -1.51 -20.48 -8.65
C ALA A 258 -1.33 -20.12 -7.17
N ALA A 259 -1.83 -18.95 -6.78
CA ALA A 259 -1.86 -18.47 -5.40
C ALA A 259 -3.27 -18.00 -5.05
N THR A 260 -3.84 -18.52 -3.97
CA THR A 260 -5.19 -18.18 -3.48
C THR A 260 -5.17 -18.00 -1.98
N ASN A 261 -5.88 -17.01 -1.46
CA ASN A 261 -6.06 -16.82 -0.02
C ASN A 261 -7.11 -17.81 0.53
N ALA A 262 -7.21 -17.88 1.86
CA ALA A 262 -8.12 -18.79 2.55
C ALA A 262 -9.60 -18.51 2.27
N ASP A 263 -9.95 -17.24 2.01
CA ASP A 263 -11.30 -16.79 1.67
C ASP A 263 -11.67 -17.01 0.19
N GLY A 264 -10.75 -17.56 -0.61
CA GLY A 264 -10.92 -17.78 -2.05
C GLY A 264 -10.56 -16.58 -2.92
N SER A 265 -10.22 -15.43 -2.34
CA SER A 265 -9.63 -14.32 -3.10
C SER A 265 -8.26 -14.69 -3.66
N GLY A 266 -7.82 -13.99 -4.70
CA GLY A 266 -6.53 -14.24 -5.32
C GLY A 266 -5.37 -13.90 -4.39
N GLY A 267 -4.37 -14.78 -4.31
CA GLY A 267 -3.12 -14.54 -3.56
C GLY A 267 -2.12 -13.70 -4.36
N THR A 268 -0.84 -13.80 -4.00
CA THR A 268 0.25 -13.04 -4.64
C THR A 268 1.32 -13.97 -5.21
N VAL A 269 1.89 -13.60 -6.36
CA VAL A 269 3.10 -14.23 -6.90
C VAL A 269 4.15 -13.15 -7.16
N ASP A 270 5.32 -13.28 -6.56
CA ASP A 270 6.48 -12.44 -6.81
C ASP A 270 7.50 -13.20 -7.65
N THR A 271 7.99 -12.56 -8.71
CA THR A 271 9.06 -13.07 -9.57
C THR A 271 10.14 -12.01 -9.66
N LEU A 272 11.30 -12.30 -9.08
CA LEU A 272 12.48 -11.45 -9.12
C LEU A 272 13.60 -12.20 -9.82
N ALA A 273 14.11 -11.65 -10.92
CA ALA A 273 15.16 -12.30 -11.71
C ALA A 273 16.08 -11.26 -12.36
N ASP A 274 17.33 -11.59 -12.62
CA ASP A 274 18.15 -10.80 -13.58
C ASP A 274 17.61 -10.97 -15.01
N THR A 275 17.18 -12.20 -15.32
CA THR A 275 16.58 -12.54 -16.60
C THR A 275 15.36 -13.45 -16.42
N LEU A 276 14.25 -13.13 -17.08
CA LEU A 276 12.99 -13.85 -16.98
C LEU A 276 12.58 -14.45 -18.34
N THR A 277 12.41 -15.77 -18.39
CA THR A 277 11.83 -16.47 -19.54
C THR A 277 10.46 -17.04 -19.18
N LEU A 278 9.43 -16.58 -19.89
CA LEU A 278 8.07 -17.11 -19.80
C LEU A 278 7.81 -18.04 -20.98
N ALA A 279 7.98 -19.34 -20.76
CA ALA A 279 7.85 -20.36 -21.78
C ALA A 279 6.39 -20.56 -22.22
N HIS A 280 6.19 -21.34 -23.30
CA HIS A 280 4.85 -21.59 -23.83
C HIS A 280 3.90 -22.15 -22.75
N GLY A 281 2.69 -21.55 -22.67
CA GLY A 281 1.68 -21.91 -21.69
C GLY A 281 1.90 -21.33 -20.29
N ALA A 282 2.95 -20.55 -20.04
CA ALA A 282 3.16 -19.84 -18.78
C ALA A 282 1.93 -18.98 -18.43
N ARG A 283 1.43 -19.10 -17.22
CA ARG A 283 0.28 -18.36 -16.67
C ARG A 283 0.39 -18.29 -15.16
N VAL A 284 0.01 -17.15 -14.59
CA VAL A 284 -0.25 -17.00 -13.16
C VAL A 284 -1.76 -16.91 -12.93
N ARG A 285 -2.24 -17.59 -11.88
CA ARG A 285 -3.61 -17.48 -11.35
C ARG A 285 -3.53 -17.01 -9.90
N ALA A 286 -3.60 -15.71 -9.72
CA ALA A 286 -3.50 -15.02 -8.45
C ALA A 286 -4.37 -13.75 -8.47
N GLY A 287 -4.37 -12.98 -7.39
CA GLY A 287 -4.90 -11.62 -7.38
C GLY A 287 -3.92 -10.66 -8.03
N LEU A 288 -2.63 -10.85 -7.70
CA LEU A 288 -1.52 -10.03 -8.18
C LEU A 288 -0.32 -10.90 -8.60
N TRP A 289 0.32 -10.52 -9.70
CA TRP A 289 1.62 -11.03 -10.12
C TRP A 289 2.61 -9.88 -10.28
N ASN A 290 3.63 -9.86 -9.43
CA ASN A 290 4.75 -8.92 -9.51
C ASN A 290 5.90 -9.59 -10.27
N ALA A 291 6.41 -8.94 -11.32
CA ALA A 291 7.52 -9.42 -12.13
C ALA A 291 8.59 -8.34 -12.29
N SER A 292 9.79 -8.58 -11.76
CA SER A 292 10.86 -7.58 -11.72
C SER A 292 12.14 -8.12 -12.34
N THR A 293 12.75 -7.32 -13.22
CA THR A 293 14.07 -7.56 -13.82
C THR A 293 14.84 -6.24 -13.97
N PRO A 294 16.19 -6.23 -14.05
CA PRO A 294 16.98 -5.01 -14.26
C PRO A 294 16.54 -4.18 -15.47
N ASN A 295 16.35 -4.82 -16.62
CA ASN A 295 15.66 -4.27 -17.79
C ASN A 295 14.51 -5.21 -18.13
N PHE A 296 13.38 -4.67 -18.61
CA PHE A 296 12.19 -5.48 -18.86
C PHE A 296 11.72 -5.36 -20.31
N THR A 297 11.64 -6.48 -21.02
CA THR A 297 11.07 -6.52 -22.38
C THR A 297 9.84 -7.42 -22.41
N ILE A 298 8.69 -6.84 -22.78
CA ILE A 298 7.47 -7.58 -23.09
C ILE A 298 7.54 -8.00 -24.55
N ASP A 299 8.26 -9.09 -24.79
CA ASP A 299 8.29 -9.78 -26.07
C ASP A 299 7.00 -10.61 -26.28
N ARG A 300 6.97 -11.41 -27.34
CA ARG A 300 5.80 -12.24 -27.66
C ARG A 300 5.47 -13.25 -26.56
N GLY A 301 6.47 -13.89 -25.96
CA GLY A 301 6.26 -14.92 -24.93
C GLY A 301 5.72 -14.32 -23.64
N THR A 302 6.29 -13.18 -23.23
CA THR A 302 5.84 -12.41 -22.08
C THR A 302 4.44 -11.85 -22.29
N ALA A 303 4.16 -11.26 -23.47
CA ALA A 303 2.83 -10.76 -23.80
C ALA A 303 1.76 -11.86 -23.72
N ASP A 304 2.06 -13.04 -24.28
CA ASP A 304 1.18 -14.20 -24.23
C ASP A 304 0.89 -14.67 -22.79
N ALA A 305 1.90 -14.67 -21.91
CA ALA A 305 1.76 -15.04 -20.51
C ALA A 305 0.98 -14.01 -19.68
N PHE A 306 1.24 -12.72 -19.91
CA PHE A 306 0.51 -11.62 -19.28
C PHE A 306 -0.95 -11.64 -19.72
N MET A 307 -1.25 -11.76 -21.02
CA MET A 307 -2.62 -11.89 -21.51
C MET A 307 -3.36 -13.07 -20.89
N ARG A 308 -2.74 -14.25 -20.75
CA ARG A 308 -3.37 -15.41 -20.10
C ARG A 308 -3.70 -15.17 -18.62
N SER A 309 -2.89 -14.37 -17.93
CA SER A 309 -3.02 -14.08 -16.51
C SER A 309 -4.03 -12.94 -16.28
N LEU A 310 -3.97 -11.88 -17.08
CA LEU A 310 -4.96 -10.78 -17.07
C LEU A 310 -6.37 -11.29 -17.38
N ASN A 311 -6.52 -12.11 -18.43
CA ASN A 311 -7.82 -12.74 -18.74
C ASN A 311 -8.27 -13.78 -17.69
N ALA A 312 -7.39 -14.16 -16.75
CA ALA A 312 -7.74 -14.98 -15.59
C ALA A 312 -8.28 -14.17 -14.40
N GLY A 313 -8.21 -12.83 -14.47
CA GLY A 313 -8.48 -11.96 -13.32
C GLY A 313 -7.25 -11.63 -12.48
N THR A 314 -6.04 -12.01 -12.91
CA THR A 314 -4.78 -11.67 -12.21
C THR A 314 -4.23 -10.35 -12.73
N SER A 315 -4.17 -9.33 -11.87
CA SER A 315 -3.46 -8.08 -12.20
C SER A 315 -1.95 -8.33 -12.26
N VAL A 316 -1.26 -7.60 -13.13
CA VAL A 316 0.18 -7.78 -13.36
C VAL A 316 0.89 -6.46 -13.14
N ASP A 317 1.90 -6.47 -12.27
CA ASP A 317 2.81 -5.36 -12.03
C ASP A 317 4.20 -5.79 -12.50
N ALA A 318 4.65 -5.23 -13.62
CA ALA A 318 5.98 -5.46 -14.15
C ALA A 318 6.88 -4.25 -13.86
N THR A 319 8.12 -4.52 -13.43
CA THR A 319 9.07 -3.46 -13.05
C THR A 319 10.45 -3.69 -13.68
N ALA A 320 10.96 -2.71 -14.41
CA ALA A 320 12.36 -2.61 -14.79
C ALA A 320 13.12 -1.85 -13.67
N THR A 321 13.99 -2.54 -12.93
CA THR A 321 14.53 -2.03 -11.65
C THR A 321 15.79 -1.17 -11.79
N GLY A 322 16.51 -1.25 -12.92
CA GLY A 322 17.81 -0.57 -13.07
C GLY A 322 18.93 -1.13 -12.17
N THR A 323 18.70 -2.27 -11.51
CA THR A 323 19.73 -2.93 -10.69
C THR A 323 20.86 -3.48 -11.56
N ASN A 324 21.97 -3.88 -10.94
CA ASN A 324 23.13 -4.46 -11.64
C ASN A 324 23.76 -3.55 -12.72
N GLY A 325 23.58 -2.22 -12.59
CA GLY A 325 24.10 -1.24 -13.55
C GLY A 325 23.33 -1.17 -14.87
N ALA A 326 22.13 -1.77 -14.93
CA ALA A 326 21.23 -1.66 -16.06
C ALA A 326 20.66 -0.24 -16.21
N SER A 327 20.22 0.13 -17.42
CA SER A 327 19.54 1.42 -17.63
C SER A 327 18.16 1.47 -16.97
N GLY A 328 17.56 0.32 -16.65
CA GLY A 328 16.24 0.27 -16.01
C GLY A 328 15.09 0.51 -16.98
N ASP A 329 15.32 0.31 -18.28
CA ASP A 329 14.31 0.60 -19.30
C ASP A 329 13.31 -0.56 -19.45
N MET A 330 12.07 -0.18 -19.79
CA MET A 330 11.01 -1.08 -20.16
C MET A 330 10.59 -0.90 -21.63
N THR A 331 10.54 -2.01 -22.38
CA THR A 331 10.05 -2.02 -23.76
C THR A 331 8.87 -2.98 -23.93
N VAL A 332 7.75 -2.46 -24.43
CA VAL A 332 6.61 -3.26 -24.89
C VAL A 332 6.76 -3.51 -26.38
N ALA A 333 7.19 -4.72 -26.75
CA ALA A 333 7.50 -5.10 -28.12
C ALA A 333 6.41 -5.96 -28.79
N SER A 334 5.32 -6.27 -28.09
CA SER A 334 4.26 -7.15 -28.58
C SER A 334 2.88 -6.74 -28.07
N ASN A 335 1.86 -7.06 -28.88
CA ASN A 335 0.48 -6.70 -28.59
C ASN A 335 -0.03 -7.37 -27.30
N LEU A 336 -0.76 -6.61 -26.49
CA LEU A 336 -1.47 -7.09 -25.30
C LEU A 336 -2.94 -6.75 -25.43
N ASN A 337 -3.79 -7.77 -25.50
CA ASN A 337 -5.23 -7.64 -25.62
C ASN A 337 -5.91 -8.47 -24.53
N TRP A 338 -6.57 -7.83 -23.57
CA TRP A 338 -7.24 -8.54 -22.48
C TRP A 338 -8.65 -8.03 -22.19
N ARG A 339 -9.34 -8.80 -21.36
CA ARG A 339 -10.75 -8.66 -21.01
C ARG A 339 -10.88 -8.78 -19.50
N GLY A 340 -11.92 -8.15 -18.94
CA GLY A 340 -12.22 -8.23 -17.51
C GLY A 340 -11.56 -7.13 -16.67
N PRO A 341 -11.58 -7.30 -15.33
CA PRO A 341 -11.24 -6.22 -14.40
C PRO A 341 -9.76 -6.13 -14.03
N ALA A 342 -8.92 -7.08 -14.46
CA ALA A 342 -7.50 -7.10 -14.11
C ALA A 342 -6.74 -5.93 -14.75
N SER A 343 -5.88 -5.29 -13.96
CA SER A 343 -5.08 -4.13 -14.36
C SER A 343 -3.65 -4.54 -14.73
N LEU A 344 -3.01 -3.73 -15.57
CA LEU A 344 -1.61 -3.87 -15.94
C LEU A 344 -0.82 -2.62 -15.52
N SER A 345 0.19 -2.79 -14.67
CA SER A 345 1.13 -1.74 -14.30
C SER A 345 2.50 -2.05 -14.88
N LEU A 346 3.08 -1.08 -15.58
CA LEU A 346 4.36 -1.15 -16.25
C LEU A 346 5.25 -0.03 -15.71
N ALA A 347 6.15 -0.37 -14.78
CA ALA A 347 7.03 0.58 -14.12
C ALA A 347 8.49 0.40 -14.59
N ALA A 348 9.22 1.49 -14.73
CA ALA A 348 10.62 1.49 -15.11
C ALA A 348 11.39 2.49 -14.24
N PHE A 349 12.60 2.11 -13.84
CA PHE A 349 13.58 3.06 -13.30
C PHE A 349 13.95 4.08 -14.37
N GLY A 350 14.21 3.62 -15.59
CA GLY A 350 14.41 4.47 -16.76
C GLY A 350 13.10 4.66 -17.54
N ASN A 351 13.19 4.51 -18.85
CA ASN A 351 12.10 4.85 -19.77
C ASN A 351 11.08 3.73 -19.94
N VAL A 352 9.84 4.09 -20.27
CA VAL A 352 8.82 3.15 -20.75
C VAL A 352 8.55 3.42 -22.24
N THR A 353 8.79 2.42 -23.10
CA THR A 353 8.57 2.54 -24.54
C THR A 353 7.60 1.49 -25.06
N ILE A 354 6.56 1.93 -25.77
CA ILE A 354 5.71 1.04 -26.59
C ILE A 354 6.24 1.08 -28.02
N ALA A 355 6.58 -0.08 -28.57
CA ALA A 355 7.19 -0.20 -29.89
C ALA A 355 6.21 0.15 -31.03
N PRO A 356 6.72 0.50 -32.23
CA PRO A 356 5.89 0.67 -33.43
C PRO A 356 5.03 -0.56 -33.71
N ALA A 357 3.84 -0.33 -34.28
CA ALA A 357 2.85 -1.38 -34.60
C ALA A 357 2.41 -2.26 -33.41
N THR A 358 2.73 -1.87 -32.17
CA THR A 358 2.25 -2.54 -30.95
C THR A 358 0.95 -1.91 -30.47
N THR A 359 -0.01 -2.75 -30.08
CA THR A 359 -1.31 -2.34 -29.52
C THR A 359 -1.48 -2.87 -28.10
N LEU A 360 -1.73 -1.96 -27.16
CA LEU A 360 -2.25 -2.27 -25.83
C LEU A 360 -3.75 -2.02 -25.84
N ARG A 361 -4.58 -3.02 -25.53
CA ARG A 361 -6.03 -2.91 -25.52
C ARG A 361 -6.66 -3.66 -24.36
N SER A 362 -7.54 -2.97 -23.64
CA SER A 362 -8.47 -3.57 -22.67
C SER A 362 -9.91 -3.42 -23.16
N THR A 363 -10.75 -4.41 -22.86
CA THR A 363 -12.20 -4.36 -23.12
C THR A 363 -13.04 -4.50 -21.85
N GLY A 364 -12.41 -4.49 -20.68
CA GLY A 364 -13.08 -4.55 -19.38
C GLY A 364 -12.88 -3.28 -18.56
N SER A 365 -12.86 -3.42 -17.24
CA SER A 365 -12.68 -2.30 -16.30
C SER A 365 -11.24 -2.14 -15.79
N GLY A 366 -10.32 -3.00 -16.23
CA GLY A 366 -8.92 -2.93 -15.82
C GLY A 366 -8.21 -1.67 -16.32
N ASN A 367 -7.34 -1.12 -15.47
CA ASN A 367 -6.56 0.08 -15.75
C ASN A 367 -5.20 -0.27 -16.38
N LEU A 368 -4.60 0.69 -17.07
CA LEU A 368 -3.20 0.64 -17.50
C LEU A 368 -2.42 1.77 -16.83
N SER A 369 -1.32 1.42 -16.18
CA SER A 369 -0.34 2.38 -15.67
C SER A 369 0.98 2.20 -16.41
N LEU A 370 1.52 3.28 -16.97
CA LEU A 370 2.87 3.36 -17.53
C LEU A 370 3.65 4.34 -16.65
N ARG A 371 4.66 3.88 -15.90
CA ARG A 371 5.42 4.74 -14.98
C ARG A 371 6.91 4.69 -15.31
N ALA A 372 7.43 5.81 -15.78
CA ALA A 372 8.87 6.07 -15.80
C ALA A 372 9.31 6.65 -14.43
N ASP A 373 10.61 6.60 -14.14
CA ASP A 373 11.21 6.97 -12.84
C ASP A 373 10.47 6.40 -11.63
N VAL A 374 10.46 5.07 -11.52
CA VAL A 374 9.80 4.40 -10.40
C VAL A 374 10.37 4.82 -9.02
N THR A 375 11.58 5.38 -9.00
CA THR A 375 12.29 5.79 -7.77
C THR A 375 12.12 7.26 -7.40
N GLY A 376 11.56 8.10 -8.27
CA GLY A 376 11.37 9.53 -8.03
C GLY A 376 12.70 10.28 -7.84
N ILE A 377 13.70 10.01 -8.69
CA ILE A 377 15.03 10.64 -8.64
C ILE A 377 15.29 11.66 -9.76
N ASP A 378 14.29 11.98 -10.60
CA ASP A 378 14.37 12.96 -11.70
C ASP A 378 15.47 12.63 -12.72
N ASN A 379 15.55 11.37 -13.13
CA ASN A 379 16.55 10.87 -14.07
C ASN A 379 16.21 11.13 -15.56
N ALA A 380 15.30 12.07 -15.83
CA ALA A 380 14.79 12.44 -17.15
C ALA A 380 14.08 11.29 -17.87
N ALA A 381 13.50 10.37 -17.11
CA ALA A 381 12.85 9.22 -17.68
C ALA A 381 11.53 9.60 -18.37
N SER A 382 11.33 8.98 -19.53
CA SER A 382 10.29 9.35 -20.49
C SER A 382 9.32 8.20 -20.75
N VAL A 383 8.07 8.54 -21.07
CA VAL A 383 7.07 7.59 -21.59
C VAL A 383 6.85 7.86 -23.07
N THR A 384 7.25 6.91 -23.92
CA THR A 384 7.15 7.04 -25.37
C THR A 384 6.26 5.95 -25.96
N ASN A 385 5.04 6.32 -26.38
CA ASN A 385 4.19 5.44 -27.17
C ASN A 385 4.42 5.64 -28.67
N ARG A 386 5.01 4.65 -29.35
CA ARG A 386 5.11 4.60 -30.83
C ARG A 386 4.06 3.70 -31.46
N GLY A 387 3.19 3.12 -30.65
CA GLY A 387 2.12 2.20 -31.04
C GLY A 387 0.73 2.79 -30.81
N THR A 388 -0.19 1.92 -30.40
CA THR A 388 -1.60 2.26 -30.12
C THR A 388 -1.98 1.83 -28.71
N ILE A 389 -2.60 2.75 -27.96
CA ILE A 389 -3.34 2.44 -26.73
C ILE A 389 -4.82 2.54 -27.08
N ASP A 390 -5.55 1.43 -26.98
CA ASP A 390 -6.95 1.33 -27.39
C ASP A 390 -7.85 1.00 -26.19
N TRP A 391 -8.45 2.05 -25.62
CA TRP A 391 -9.43 2.00 -24.53
C TRP A 391 -10.85 2.33 -25.01
N SER A 392 -11.10 2.29 -26.34
CA SER A 392 -12.36 2.72 -26.99
C SER A 392 -13.63 2.03 -26.48
N VAL A 393 -13.51 0.86 -25.87
CA VAL A 393 -14.64 0.11 -25.28
C VAL A 393 -14.40 -0.25 -23.81
N SER A 394 -13.30 0.21 -23.24
CA SER A 394 -12.94 -0.02 -21.84
C SER A 394 -13.72 0.93 -20.93
N THR A 395 -14.02 0.47 -19.72
CA THR A 395 -14.49 1.35 -18.63
C THR A 395 -13.38 1.73 -17.67
N GLY A 396 -12.18 1.13 -17.80
CA GLY A 396 -10.99 1.52 -17.04
C GLY A 396 -10.34 2.78 -17.58
N SER A 397 -9.26 3.21 -16.93
CA SER A 397 -8.45 4.39 -17.30
C SER A 397 -7.02 4.01 -17.69
N VAL A 398 -6.31 4.97 -18.28
CA VAL A 398 -4.89 4.89 -18.60
C VAL A 398 -4.16 6.08 -18.01
N SER A 399 -3.11 5.81 -17.23
CA SER A 399 -2.22 6.85 -16.70
C SER A 399 -0.80 6.61 -17.20
N SER A 400 -0.15 7.67 -17.67
CA SER A 400 1.26 7.67 -18.04
C SER A 400 2.01 8.67 -17.18
N PHE A 401 3.06 8.24 -16.49
CA PHE A 401 3.84 9.07 -15.57
C PHE A 401 5.26 9.20 -16.10
N TYR A 402 5.74 10.42 -16.26
CA TYR A 402 7.05 10.74 -16.78
C TYR A 402 7.66 11.90 -16.01
N ASP A 403 8.98 11.98 -15.95
CA ASP A 403 9.63 13.06 -15.21
C ASP A 403 9.32 14.42 -15.80
N MET A 404 9.28 15.44 -14.95
CA MET A 404 9.05 16.81 -15.40
C MET A 404 10.15 17.29 -16.36
N ASN A 405 11.39 16.81 -16.20
CA ASN A 405 12.52 17.02 -17.10
C ASN A 405 12.64 15.95 -18.21
N GLY A 406 11.72 14.97 -18.25
CA GLY A 406 11.60 13.95 -19.28
C GLY A 406 10.68 14.36 -20.43
N SER A 407 10.16 13.39 -21.18
CA SER A 407 9.27 13.60 -22.31
C SER A 407 8.12 12.61 -22.35
N TYR A 408 6.98 13.06 -22.88
CA TYR A 408 5.80 12.25 -23.12
C TYR A 408 5.40 12.28 -24.60
N SER A 409 5.28 11.11 -25.21
CA SER A 409 4.70 10.95 -26.54
C SER A 409 3.50 10.02 -26.47
N PRO A 410 2.27 10.50 -26.71
CA PRO A 410 1.06 9.72 -26.53
C PRO A 410 0.81 8.68 -27.63
N GLY A 411 1.48 8.77 -28.78
CA GLY A 411 1.23 7.88 -29.92
C GLY A 411 -0.22 7.93 -30.41
N ILE A 412 -0.77 6.78 -30.82
CA ILE A 412 -2.19 6.67 -31.18
C ILE A 412 -2.99 6.29 -29.92
N ILE A 413 -3.94 7.15 -29.52
CA ILE A 413 -4.87 6.90 -28.43
C ILE A 413 -6.29 6.73 -28.98
N ARG A 414 -7.01 5.71 -28.53
CA ARG A 414 -8.45 5.57 -28.76
C ARG A 414 -9.18 5.51 -27.43
N SER A 415 -9.91 6.57 -27.10
CA SER A 415 -10.69 6.66 -25.86
C SER A 415 -12.15 6.27 -26.10
N ASN A 416 -12.82 5.80 -25.06
CA ASN A 416 -14.24 5.53 -25.04
C ASN A 416 -15.02 6.84 -24.83
N THR A 417 -15.81 7.25 -25.81
CA THR A 417 -16.61 8.49 -25.75
C THR A 417 -17.75 8.44 -24.74
N ALA A 418 -18.13 7.25 -24.28
CA ALA A 418 -19.13 7.04 -23.23
C ALA A 418 -18.49 6.83 -21.85
N TRP A 419 -17.16 6.92 -21.73
CA TRP A 419 -16.50 6.81 -20.43
C TRP A 419 -16.83 7.99 -19.54
N THR A 420 -17.10 7.70 -18.27
CA THR A 420 -17.28 8.69 -17.22
C THR A 420 -16.35 8.35 -16.07
N ALA A 421 -15.73 9.36 -15.48
CA ALA A 421 -14.93 9.20 -14.28
C ALA A 421 -15.77 8.56 -13.16
N ALA A 422 -15.14 7.70 -12.36
CA ALA A 422 -15.79 7.17 -11.17
C ALA A 422 -16.17 8.33 -10.23
N PRO A 423 -17.32 8.27 -9.53
CA PRO A 423 -17.71 9.31 -8.57
C PRO A 423 -16.58 9.62 -7.59
N TYR A 424 -16.36 10.90 -7.31
CA TYR A 424 -15.33 11.41 -6.40
C TYR A 424 -13.87 11.15 -6.81
N SER A 425 -13.61 10.51 -7.96
CA SER A 425 -12.23 10.17 -8.37
C SER A 425 -11.38 11.39 -8.74
N GLY A 426 -12.01 12.51 -9.07
CA GLY A 426 -11.35 13.72 -9.57
C GLY A 426 -10.66 13.58 -10.94
N LEU A 427 -10.87 12.47 -11.64
CA LEU A 427 -10.33 12.28 -13.00
C LEU A 427 -11.13 13.10 -14.00
N LEU A 428 -10.43 13.86 -14.86
CA LEU A 428 -11.07 14.63 -15.94
C LEU A 428 -11.16 13.85 -17.26
N THR A 429 -10.21 12.95 -17.52
CA THR A 429 -10.07 12.22 -18.80
C THR A 429 -9.77 10.75 -18.58
N GLN A 430 -10.18 9.89 -19.52
CA GLN A 430 -9.93 8.45 -19.45
C GLN A 430 -8.43 8.11 -19.60
N VAL A 431 -7.72 8.87 -20.44
CA VAL A 431 -6.31 8.66 -20.76
C VAL A 431 -5.57 9.95 -20.45
N THR A 432 -4.61 9.89 -19.52
CA THR A 432 -3.91 11.07 -19.01
C THR A 432 -2.41 10.81 -18.89
N GLY A 433 -1.60 11.74 -19.42
CA GLY A 433 -0.16 11.81 -19.14
C GLY A 433 0.10 12.83 -18.03
N TYR A 434 0.83 12.43 -16.99
CA TYR A 434 1.18 13.19 -15.80
C TYR A 434 2.69 13.44 -15.75
N LYS A 435 3.08 14.71 -15.55
CA LYS A 435 4.44 15.09 -15.16
C LYS A 435 4.63 14.74 -13.69
N LEU A 436 5.64 13.95 -13.36
CA LEU A 436 5.99 13.62 -12.00
C LEU A 436 6.63 14.83 -11.31
N VAL A 437 6.14 15.11 -10.10
CA VAL A 437 6.70 16.10 -9.18
C VAL A 437 7.43 15.30 -8.11
N ASN A 438 8.76 15.30 -8.18
CA ASN A 438 9.61 14.53 -7.26
C ASN A 438 10.43 15.44 -6.34
N SER A 439 10.47 16.74 -6.60
CA SER A 439 11.24 17.69 -5.79
C SER A 439 10.45 18.98 -5.51
N LEU A 440 10.92 19.74 -4.51
CA LEU A 440 10.41 21.09 -4.27
C LEU A 440 10.60 22.00 -5.49
N SER A 441 11.68 21.79 -6.26
CA SER A 441 11.93 22.50 -7.52
C SER A 441 10.87 22.17 -8.57
N ASP A 442 10.50 20.89 -8.73
CA ASP A 442 9.42 20.50 -9.65
C ASP A 442 8.09 21.08 -9.22
N LEU A 443 7.83 21.10 -7.91
CA LEU A 443 6.62 21.69 -7.35
C LEU A 443 6.51 23.17 -7.75
N GLN A 444 7.61 23.93 -7.65
CA GLN A 444 7.64 25.32 -8.11
C GLN A 444 7.53 25.45 -9.63
N ASN A 445 8.11 24.50 -10.39
CA ASN A 445 8.07 24.49 -11.87
C ASN A 445 6.67 24.27 -12.44
N ILE A 446 5.69 23.85 -11.64
CA ILE A 446 4.26 23.84 -12.05
C ILE A 446 3.81 25.23 -12.52
N SER A 447 4.38 26.30 -11.94
CA SER A 447 4.10 27.68 -12.36
C SER A 447 4.44 27.99 -13.83
N LEU A 448 5.27 27.17 -14.47
CA LEU A 448 5.65 27.32 -15.88
C LEU A 448 4.58 26.77 -16.85
N ASP A 449 3.68 25.91 -16.39
CA ASP A 449 2.59 25.32 -17.19
C ASP A 449 1.37 25.00 -16.31
N LEU A 450 0.63 26.04 -15.96
CA LEU A 450 -0.56 25.94 -15.10
C LEU A 450 -1.74 25.17 -15.73
N THR A 451 -1.62 24.75 -16.98
CA THR A 451 -2.60 23.90 -17.70
C THR A 451 -2.23 22.41 -17.68
N GLY A 452 -1.02 22.08 -17.21
CA GLY A 452 -0.47 20.74 -17.22
C GLY A 452 -1.17 19.75 -16.28
N ASN A 453 -0.92 18.47 -16.50
CA ASN A 453 -1.30 17.40 -15.56
C ASN A 453 -0.07 16.96 -14.78
N TYR A 454 -0.19 16.94 -13.46
CA TYR A 454 0.88 16.69 -12.51
C TYR A 454 0.48 15.58 -11.55
N ALA A 455 1.46 14.77 -11.14
CA ALA A 455 1.28 13.82 -10.07
C ALA A 455 2.51 13.84 -9.15
N LEU A 456 2.32 13.75 -7.83
CA LEU A 456 3.45 13.52 -6.93
C LEU A 456 4.03 12.12 -7.22
N GLY A 457 5.34 12.04 -7.42
CA GLY A 457 6.04 10.76 -7.60
C GLY A 457 6.60 10.17 -6.31
N LYS A 458 6.66 10.98 -5.25
CA LYS A 458 7.01 10.63 -3.87
C LYS A 458 6.57 11.74 -2.92
N ASP A 459 6.74 11.52 -1.62
CA ASP A 459 6.55 12.56 -0.61
C ASP A 459 7.58 13.68 -0.79
N ILE A 460 7.15 14.93 -0.64
CA ILE A 460 7.97 16.12 -0.79
C ILE A 460 8.21 16.76 0.57
N ASP A 461 9.47 16.84 1.00
CA ASP A 461 9.88 17.70 2.11
C ASP A 461 10.00 19.15 1.61
N ALA A 462 9.08 20.00 2.04
CA ALA A 462 9.02 21.42 1.71
C ALA A 462 9.56 22.32 2.83
N SER A 463 10.27 21.79 3.83
CA SER A 463 10.82 22.57 4.95
C SER A 463 11.75 23.72 4.52
N ALA A 464 12.39 23.60 3.35
CA ALA A 464 13.22 24.64 2.76
C ALA A 464 12.43 25.93 2.39
N THR A 465 11.11 25.88 2.39
CA THR A 465 10.25 27.06 2.16
C THR A 465 10.12 27.97 3.39
N ASN A 466 10.57 27.51 4.58
CA ASN A 466 10.58 28.33 5.77
C ASN A 466 11.78 29.29 5.77
N LEU A 467 11.52 30.58 5.58
CA LEU A 467 12.54 31.64 5.56
C LEU A 467 13.09 32.01 6.95
N SER A 468 12.43 31.60 8.04
CA SER A 468 12.82 31.93 9.42
C SER A 468 13.82 30.94 10.05
N SER A 469 13.92 29.72 9.52
CA SER A 469 14.67 28.61 10.12
C SER A 469 16.08 28.39 9.56
N THR A 470 16.54 29.16 8.57
CA THR A 470 17.86 28.95 7.94
C THR A 470 18.77 30.17 8.04
N PRO A 471 20.00 30.03 8.61
CA PRO A 471 21.05 31.06 8.55
C PRO A 471 21.55 31.37 7.12
N SER A 472 21.10 30.61 6.11
CA SER A 472 21.53 30.67 4.71
C SER A 472 20.40 30.19 3.77
N GLY A 473 19.57 31.10 3.24
CA GLY A 473 18.84 30.90 1.98
C GLY A 473 17.75 29.81 1.92
N GLY A 474 16.62 30.02 2.58
CA GLY A 474 15.37 29.33 2.25
C GLY A 474 14.82 29.73 0.87
N VAL A 475 13.87 28.95 0.34
CA VAL A 475 13.20 29.20 -0.95
C VAL A 475 11.92 29.98 -0.70
N ASP A 476 11.83 31.19 -1.26
CA ASP A 476 10.57 31.94 -1.28
C ASP A 476 9.62 31.29 -2.31
N PHE A 477 8.70 30.44 -1.81
CA PHE A 477 7.78 29.70 -2.67
C PHE A 477 6.66 30.61 -3.19
N ILE A 478 6.51 30.65 -4.51
CA ILE A 478 5.48 31.41 -5.19
C ILE A 478 4.27 30.50 -5.41
N SER A 479 3.13 30.88 -4.84
CA SER A 479 1.86 30.18 -4.99
C SER A 479 1.55 29.85 -6.46
N LEU A 480 1.05 28.64 -6.67
CA LEU A 480 0.74 28.11 -7.99
C LEU A 480 -0.58 28.72 -8.52
N GLY A 481 -0.46 29.55 -9.54
CA GLY A 481 -1.59 30.25 -10.15
C GLY A 481 -1.98 31.53 -9.43
N SER A 482 -2.68 32.41 -10.16
CA SER A 482 -3.18 33.70 -9.68
C SER A 482 -4.56 33.98 -10.28
N ALA A 483 -5.25 35.03 -9.82
CA ALA A 483 -6.52 35.45 -10.43
C ALA A 483 -6.42 35.76 -11.93
N ALA A 484 -5.26 36.24 -12.40
CA ALA A 484 -5.05 36.50 -13.83
C ALA A 484 -4.73 35.22 -14.62
N THR A 485 -4.06 34.26 -13.97
CA THR A 485 -3.59 33.00 -14.58
C THR A 485 -3.79 31.87 -13.58
N PRO A 486 -5.02 31.36 -13.41
CA PRO A 486 -5.30 30.34 -12.40
C PRO A 486 -4.78 28.97 -12.84
N PHE A 487 -4.52 28.08 -11.88
CA PHE A 487 -4.22 26.68 -12.17
C PHE A 487 -5.47 26.01 -12.77
N SER A 488 -5.36 25.51 -13.99
CA SER A 488 -6.49 25.00 -14.78
C SER A 488 -6.29 23.54 -15.24
N GLY A 489 -5.16 22.94 -14.85
CA GLY A 489 -4.82 21.54 -15.12
C GLY A 489 -5.25 20.56 -14.02
N GLN A 490 -4.57 19.42 -13.94
CA GLN A 490 -4.81 18.40 -12.92
C GLN A 490 -3.60 18.23 -12.01
N PHE A 491 -3.80 18.16 -10.70
CA PHE A 491 -2.78 17.81 -9.72
C PHE A 491 -3.26 16.64 -8.87
N ASP A 492 -2.55 15.52 -8.92
CA ASP A 492 -2.87 14.32 -8.13
C ASP A 492 -1.74 13.99 -7.16
N GLY A 493 -2.02 13.92 -5.86
CA GLY A 493 -1.02 13.50 -4.88
C GLY A 493 -0.68 12.02 -4.97
N MET A 494 -1.49 11.17 -5.63
CA MET A 494 -1.23 9.72 -5.77
C MET A 494 -0.96 8.99 -4.44
N GLY A 495 -1.48 9.53 -3.33
CA GLY A 495 -1.25 9.01 -1.97
C GLY A 495 0.01 9.56 -1.27
N HIS A 496 0.78 10.43 -1.93
CA HIS A 496 1.91 11.14 -1.36
C HIS A 496 1.52 12.46 -0.70
N VAL A 497 2.42 12.96 0.15
CA VAL A 497 2.24 14.22 0.89
C VAL A 497 3.28 15.27 0.54
N ILE A 498 2.92 16.53 0.78
CA ILE A 498 3.84 17.66 0.84
C ILE A 498 3.96 18.04 2.31
N ASP A 499 5.13 17.85 2.89
CA ASP A 499 5.38 17.96 4.33
C ASP A 499 6.16 19.23 4.67
N HIS A 500 5.87 19.85 5.81
CA HIS A 500 6.54 21.06 6.29
C HIS A 500 6.52 22.25 5.32
N PHE A 501 5.49 22.37 4.48
CA PHE A 501 5.33 23.54 3.62
C PHE A 501 5.11 24.81 4.46
N SER A 502 5.88 25.85 4.16
CA SER A 502 5.75 27.16 4.76
C SER A 502 5.69 28.23 3.69
N GLN A 503 4.97 29.30 3.96
CA GLN A 503 4.97 30.47 3.10
C GLN A 503 4.92 31.71 3.97
N GLN A 504 5.87 32.62 3.73
CA GLN A 504 5.92 33.94 4.35
C GLN A 504 5.67 34.98 3.27
N GLU A 505 4.68 35.84 3.50
CA GLU A 505 4.29 36.87 2.52
C GLU A 505 5.34 37.99 2.46
N TYR A 506 5.99 38.20 1.30
CA TYR A 506 6.87 39.36 1.06
C TYR A 506 6.41 40.29 -0.08
N TYR A 507 5.79 39.78 -1.16
CA TYR A 507 5.29 40.61 -2.27
C TYR A 507 4.41 39.79 -3.24
N SER A 508 3.29 40.32 -3.72
CA SER A 508 2.56 39.78 -4.89
C SER A 508 2.36 40.88 -5.93
N PRO A 509 2.87 40.74 -7.17
CA PRO A 509 2.74 41.75 -8.21
C PRO A 509 1.33 41.90 -8.81
N SER A 510 0.33 41.11 -8.38
CA SER A 510 -0.95 40.95 -9.10
C SER A 510 -2.18 41.69 -8.51
N GLY A 511 -2.03 42.48 -7.45
CA GLY A 511 -3.12 43.34 -6.91
C GLY A 511 -4.27 42.64 -6.19
N THR A 512 -4.53 41.34 -6.43
CA THR A 512 -5.35 40.46 -5.57
C THR A 512 -4.43 39.37 -5.03
N ARG A 513 -4.40 39.17 -3.71
CA ARG A 513 -3.48 38.21 -3.08
C ARG A 513 -4.27 36.95 -2.69
N SER A 514 -3.87 35.80 -3.18
CA SER A 514 -4.42 34.51 -2.77
C SER A 514 -3.25 33.60 -2.45
N LEU A 515 -3.14 33.17 -1.19
CA LEU A 515 -1.96 32.46 -0.68
C LEU A 515 -2.31 31.05 -0.21
N GLY A 516 -1.32 30.18 -0.34
CA GLY A 516 -1.43 28.72 -0.24
C GLY A 516 -0.47 28.06 -1.23
N LEU A 517 -0.39 26.74 -1.23
CA LEU A 517 0.32 26.01 -2.28
C LEU A 517 -0.19 26.46 -3.66
N PHE A 518 -1.51 26.48 -3.84
CA PHE A 518 -2.17 27.12 -4.97
C PHE A 518 -2.64 28.52 -4.57
N GLY A 519 -2.34 29.51 -5.42
CA GLY A 519 -2.92 30.83 -5.23
C GLY A 519 -4.38 30.79 -5.62
N GLU A 520 -4.64 30.41 -6.88
CA GLU A 520 -5.99 30.22 -7.40
C GLU A 520 -6.08 28.95 -8.25
N ILE A 521 -7.03 28.07 -7.89
CA ILE A 521 -7.47 26.94 -8.73
C ILE A 521 -8.65 27.43 -9.56
N GLY A 522 -8.51 27.41 -10.88
CA GLY A 522 -9.52 27.86 -11.82
C GLY A 522 -10.65 26.84 -12.00
N SER A 523 -11.72 27.25 -12.68
CA SER A 523 -12.95 26.44 -12.85
C SER A 523 -12.77 25.08 -13.54
N THR A 524 -11.70 24.88 -14.32
CA THR A 524 -11.36 23.58 -14.93
C THR A 524 -10.29 22.81 -14.15
N GLY A 525 -9.69 23.45 -13.14
CA GLY A 525 -8.63 22.86 -12.33
C GLY A 525 -9.16 21.75 -11.41
N ALA A 526 -8.39 20.69 -11.27
CA ALA A 526 -8.71 19.60 -10.34
C ALA A 526 -7.48 19.27 -9.49
N VAL A 527 -7.63 19.36 -8.17
CA VAL A 527 -6.62 18.99 -7.18
C VAL A 527 -7.15 17.82 -6.36
N ARG A 528 -6.43 16.70 -6.33
CA ARG A 528 -6.91 15.47 -5.70
C ARG A 528 -5.86 14.65 -4.98
N ASN A 529 -6.31 13.84 -4.02
CA ASN A 529 -5.51 12.86 -3.27
C ASN A 529 -4.19 13.42 -2.70
N VAL A 530 -4.19 14.68 -2.26
CA VAL A 530 -2.98 15.37 -1.78
C VAL A 530 -3.11 15.72 -0.30
N GLY A 531 -2.12 15.32 0.49
CA GLY A 531 -1.95 15.76 1.86
C GLY A 531 -0.92 16.87 1.97
N MET A 532 -1.24 17.91 2.72
CA MET A 532 -0.26 18.91 3.17
C MET A 532 -0.08 18.75 4.68
N THR A 533 1.05 18.17 5.08
CA THR A 533 1.31 17.82 6.49
C THR A 533 2.26 18.81 7.13
N ASN A 534 2.08 19.04 8.44
CA ASN A 534 2.95 19.88 9.27
C ASN A 534 3.21 21.27 8.65
N SER A 535 2.23 21.81 7.91
CA SER A 535 2.39 23.04 7.17
C SER A 535 2.23 24.25 8.09
N GLU A 536 3.06 25.27 7.88
CA GLU A 536 3.04 26.49 8.68
C GLU A 536 2.97 27.72 7.76
N LEU A 537 1.76 28.28 7.65
CA LEU A 537 1.56 29.52 6.91
C LEU A 537 1.43 30.66 7.92
N THR A 538 2.41 31.55 7.90
CA THR A 538 2.49 32.73 8.75
C THR A 538 2.60 33.98 7.88
N ALA A 539 1.56 34.81 7.90
CA ALA A 539 1.59 36.08 7.17
C ALA A 539 2.27 37.15 8.06
N ILE A 540 3.22 37.92 7.52
CA ILE A 540 4.13 38.77 8.35
C ILE A 540 3.81 40.29 8.27
N PHE A 541 2.73 40.72 7.61
CA PHE A 541 2.48 42.16 7.39
C PHE A 541 1.31 42.78 8.18
N ASP A 542 1.55 44.00 8.66
CA ASP A 542 0.57 44.99 9.12
C ASP A 542 0.03 45.73 7.89
N ILE A 543 -1.13 45.31 7.38
CA ILE A 543 -1.85 46.12 6.40
C ILE A 543 -2.22 47.45 7.07
N SER A 544 -1.57 48.53 6.66
CA SER A 544 -2.05 49.87 6.97
C SER A 544 -3.54 49.92 6.60
N PHE A 545 -4.39 50.25 7.58
CA PHE A 545 -5.87 50.17 7.62
C PHE A 545 -6.68 50.73 6.42
N ASN A 546 -6.04 51.22 5.35
CA ASN A 546 -6.64 51.97 4.26
C ASN A 546 -6.47 51.38 2.85
N ASP A 547 -5.83 50.23 2.67
CA ASP A 547 -5.75 49.59 1.35
C ASP A 547 -6.71 48.38 1.27
N PRO A 548 -7.82 48.43 0.51
CA PRO A 548 -8.79 47.36 0.38
C PRO A 548 -8.26 46.26 -0.54
N ILE A 549 -7.15 45.62 -0.16
CA ILE A 549 -6.65 44.43 -0.85
C ILE A 549 -7.45 43.24 -0.31
N SER A 550 -8.31 42.65 -1.14
CA SER A 550 -8.94 41.37 -0.83
C SER A 550 -7.88 40.28 -0.85
N VAL A 551 -7.39 39.91 0.33
CA VAL A 551 -6.48 38.77 0.50
C VAL A 551 -7.26 37.56 0.98
N THR A 552 -6.96 36.38 0.45
CA THR A 552 -7.53 35.13 0.94
C THR A 552 -6.44 34.09 1.18
N TYR A 553 -6.58 33.33 2.27
CA TYR A 553 -5.53 32.43 2.75
C TYR A 553 -6.08 31.03 3.02
N GLY A 554 -5.44 30.03 2.43
CA GLY A 554 -5.60 28.63 2.82
C GLY A 554 -4.30 27.87 2.65
N ILE A 555 -4.10 26.78 3.38
CA ILE A 555 -2.86 26.00 3.28
C ILE A 555 -2.73 25.40 1.88
N LEU A 556 -3.78 24.73 1.39
CA LEU A 556 -3.79 24.14 0.07
C LEU A 556 -4.06 25.18 -1.02
N ALA A 557 -5.08 26.03 -0.83
CA ALA A 557 -5.44 27.03 -1.82
C ALA A 557 -5.90 28.35 -1.19
N GLY A 558 -5.47 29.48 -1.75
CA GLY A 558 -6.08 30.76 -1.42
C GLY A 558 -7.53 30.82 -1.90
N ARG A 559 -7.75 30.57 -3.19
CA ARG A 559 -9.08 30.52 -3.81
C ARG A 559 -9.28 29.25 -4.64
N ASN A 560 -10.44 28.61 -4.50
CA ASN A 560 -10.85 27.48 -5.31
C ASN A 560 -12.10 27.81 -6.14
N GLN A 561 -12.00 27.76 -7.47
CA GLN A 561 -13.14 27.79 -8.40
C GLN A 561 -13.37 26.41 -9.06
N GLY A 562 -12.43 25.48 -8.91
CA GLY A 562 -12.44 24.16 -9.53
C GLY A 562 -12.87 23.06 -8.56
N LEU A 563 -12.25 21.88 -8.71
CA LEU A 563 -12.47 20.71 -7.88
C LEU A 563 -11.31 20.48 -6.92
N ILE A 564 -11.63 20.31 -5.64
CA ILE A 564 -10.74 19.74 -4.63
C ILE A 564 -11.41 18.47 -4.09
N THR A 565 -10.73 17.32 -4.18
CA THR A 565 -11.26 16.05 -3.66
C THR A 565 -10.21 15.18 -2.99
N TYR A 566 -10.54 14.51 -1.89
CA TYR A 566 -9.56 13.71 -1.14
C TYR A 566 -8.28 14.47 -0.76
N ALA A 567 -8.42 15.76 -0.43
CA ALA A 567 -7.31 16.59 -0.01
C ALA A 567 -7.38 16.88 1.49
N TYR A 568 -6.22 17.05 2.12
CA TYR A 568 -6.19 17.40 3.54
C TYR A 568 -5.01 18.26 3.96
N THR A 569 -5.17 18.98 5.08
CA THR A 569 -4.12 19.82 5.67
C THR A 569 -3.96 19.59 7.18
N THR A 570 -2.72 19.59 7.66
CA THR A 570 -2.36 19.62 9.08
C THR A 570 -1.31 20.69 9.35
N GLY A 571 -1.17 21.10 10.61
CA GLY A 571 -0.20 22.12 11.03
C GLY A 571 -0.86 23.37 11.60
N LEU A 572 -0.36 24.54 11.23
CA LEU A 572 -0.71 25.82 11.82
C LEU A 572 -0.89 26.91 10.76
N ARG A 573 -1.95 27.70 10.92
CA ARG A 573 -2.21 28.92 10.16
C ARG A 573 -2.31 30.10 11.13
N THR A 574 -1.41 31.09 10.99
CA THR A 574 -1.41 32.34 11.78
C THR A 574 -1.18 33.62 10.96
N SER A 575 -1.77 34.73 11.39
CA SER A 575 -1.93 35.96 10.62
C SER A 575 -2.27 37.11 11.57
N PRO A 576 -1.47 38.18 11.60
CA PRO A 576 -1.74 39.37 12.40
C PRO A 576 -2.72 40.34 11.71
N HIS A 577 -3.38 39.94 10.62
CA HIS A 577 -4.16 40.85 9.75
C HIS A 577 -5.44 41.35 10.42
N TYR A 578 -5.76 42.64 10.21
CA TYR A 578 -7.00 43.27 10.68
C TYR A 578 -8.00 43.43 9.52
N GLY A 579 -9.16 42.77 9.57
CA GLY A 579 -10.28 43.02 8.62
C GLY A 579 -11.02 41.77 8.16
N ASN A 580 -11.92 41.94 7.18
CA ASN A 580 -12.77 40.90 6.60
C ASN A 580 -11.97 40.03 5.60
N VAL A 581 -11.03 39.25 6.12
CA VAL A 581 -10.13 38.40 5.32
C VAL A 581 -10.62 36.94 5.41
N PRO A 582 -10.91 36.28 4.28
CA PRO A 582 -11.27 34.86 4.26
C PRO A 582 -10.06 33.96 4.56
N ILE A 583 -10.17 33.18 5.63
CA ILE A 583 -9.10 32.32 6.13
C ILE A 583 -9.64 30.91 6.41
N GLY A 584 -9.06 29.90 5.77
CA GLY A 584 -9.41 28.50 6.02
C GLY A 584 -8.20 27.60 6.28
N GLY A 585 -8.40 26.55 7.07
CA GLY A 585 -7.38 25.52 7.27
C GLY A 585 -7.00 24.79 5.97
N LEU A 586 -7.94 24.62 5.04
CA LEU A 586 -7.71 24.04 3.71
C LEU A 586 -7.73 25.10 2.61
N VAL A 587 -8.82 25.88 2.52
CA VAL A 587 -9.04 26.86 1.46
C VAL A 587 -9.49 28.20 2.04
N GLY A 588 -8.93 29.32 1.58
CA GLY A 588 -9.41 30.64 1.99
C GLY A 588 -10.84 30.93 1.50
N THR A 589 -11.04 30.95 0.18
CA THR A 589 -12.34 31.16 -0.47
C THR A 589 -12.69 30.01 -1.41
N ASN A 590 -13.86 29.41 -1.25
CA ASN A 590 -14.37 28.36 -2.14
C ASN A 590 -15.57 28.82 -2.96
N ASP A 591 -15.37 29.01 -4.27
CA ASP A 591 -16.42 29.19 -5.29
C ASP A 591 -16.74 27.89 -6.05
N GLY A 592 -15.84 26.91 -5.99
CA GLY A 592 -15.96 25.62 -6.66
C GLY A 592 -16.57 24.51 -5.80
N LEU A 593 -16.05 23.29 -5.99
CA LEU A 593 -16.44 22.10 -5.23
C LEU A 593 -15.28 21.61 -4.37
N ILE A 594 -15.51 21.51 -3.06
CA ILE A 594 -14.67 20.76 -2.13
C ILE A 594 -15.46 19.54 -1.68
N GLU A 595 -14.95 18.35 -1.96
CA GLU A 595 -15.58 17.11 -1.54
C GLU A 595 -14.59 16.12 -0.90
N ARG A 596 -15.06 15.31 0.05
CA ARG A 596 -14.24 14.26 0.70
C ARG A 596 -12.89 14.76 1.20
N SER A 597 -12.87 15.97 1.72
CA SER A 597 -11.64 16.67 2.09
C SER A 597 -11.72 17.13 3.55
N TRP A 598 -10.57 17.33 4.18
CA TRP A 598 -10.55 17.65 5.61
C TRP A 598 -9.38 18.54 6.03
N SER A 599 -9.47 19.08 7.25
CA SER A 599 -8.35 19.78 7.86
C SER A 599 -8.30 19.52 9.36
N SER A 600 -7.09 19.41 9.90
CA SER A 600 -6.81 19.49 11.34
C SER A 600 -5.82 20.62 11.65
N ALA A 601 -5.58 21.52 10.70
CA ALA A 601 -4.66 22.63 10.89
C ALA A 601 -5.29 23.66 11.84
N SER A 602 -4.55 24.07 12.87
CA SER A 602 -5.04 25.10 13.80
C SER A 602 -5.11 26.45 13.09
N VAL A 603 -6.26 27.13 13.19
CA VAL A 603 -6.48 28.47 12.63
C VAL A 603 -6.49 29.46 13.78
N ASN A 604 -5.43 30.26 13.89
CA ASN A 604 -5.20 31.22 14.98
C ASN A 604 -5.13 32.66 14.44
N ASP A 605 -6.23 33.15 13.88
CA ASP A 605 -6.29 34.34 13.03
C ASP A 605 -7.41 35.32 13.40
N ALA A 606 -7.36 36.54 12.86
CA ALA A 606 -8.49 37.47 12.83
C ALA A 606 -9.14 37.50 11.43
N GLY A 607 -10.44 37.82 11.37
CA GLY A 607 -11.23 37.82 10.12
C GLY A 607 -12.21 36.65 10.00
N GLU A 608 -12.60 36.33 8.77
CA GLU A 608 -13.64 35.35 8.40
C GLU A 608 -13.04 33.94 8.39
N ALA A 609 -12.96 33.33 9.57
CA ALA A 609 -12.13 32.17 9.81
C ALA A 609 -12.94 30.87 9.98
N GLY A 610 -12.59 29.85 9.19
CA GLY A 610 -13.16 28.51 9.28
C GLY A 610 -12.12 27.41 9.38
N GLY A 611 -12.43 26.35 10.14
CA GLY A 611 -11.51 25.23 10.31
C GLY A 611 -11.23 24.45 9.02
N LEU A 612 -12.10 24.54 8.01
CA LEU A 612 -11.87 24.01 6.66
C LEU A 612 -11.77 25.14 5.63
N VAL A 613 -12.77 26.03 5.60
CA VAL A 613 -12.90 27.10 4.60
C VAL A 613 -13.20 28.45 5.25
N GLY A 614 -12.55 29.53 4.82
CA GLY A 614 -12.92 30.87 5.29
C GLY A 614 -14.29 31.31 4.80
N VAL A 615 -14.42 31.48 3.48
CA VAL A 615 -15.69 31.82 2.82
C VAL A 615 -16.10 30.75 1.82
N ASN A 616 -17.35 30.30 1.89
CA ASN A 616 -17.93 29.37 0.93
C ASN A 616 -19.07 30.02 0.14
N THR A 617 -18.88 30.18 -1.17
CA THR A 617 -19.92 30.56 -2.15
C THR A 617 -20.30 29.38 -3.06
N GLY A 618 -19.42 28.36 -3.13
CA GLY A 618 -19.61 27.11 -3.86
C GLY A 618 -20.23 25.99 -3.03
N ARG A 619 -19.68 24.79 -3.15
CA ARG A 619 -20.19 23.56 -2.50
C ARG A 619 -19.13 22.88 -1.65
N ILE A 620 -19.51 22.50 -0.44
CA ILE A 620 -18.75 21.63 0.46
C ILE A 620 -19.60 20.36 0.70
N VAL A 621 -19.04 19.20 0.37
CA VAL A 621 -19.78 17.92 0.35
C VAL A 621 -18.96 16.82 1.01
N GLN A 622 -19.52 16.09 1.99
CA GLN A 622 -18.81 14.97 2.60
C GLN A 622 -17.43 15.34 3.13
N SER A 623 -17.31 16.50 3.77
CA SER A 623 -16.03 17.04 4.25
C SER A 623 -16.09 17.31 5.75
N PHE A 624 -14.94 17.34 6.41
CA PHE A 624 -14.92 17.54 7.85
C PHE A 624 -13.71 18.33 8.34
N THR A 625 -13.76 18.77 9.58
CA THR A 625 -12.61 19.36 10.24
C THR A 625 -12.54 19.00 11.71
N THR A 626 -11.31 18.82 12.19
CA THR A 626 -10.97 18.70 13.62
C THR A 626 -10.09 19.87 14.05
N ALA A 627 -9.97 20.91 13.22
CA ALA A 627 -9.16 22.08 13.48
C ALA A 627 -9.64 22.86 14.70
N ASP A 628 -8.69 23.30 15.53
CA ASP A 628 -8.94 24.32 16.52
C ASP A 628 -9.00 25.69 15.84
N VAL A 629 -10.10 26.40 16.04
CA VAL A 629 -10.38 27.72 15.49
C VAL A 629 -10.45 28.71 16.65
N SER A 630 -9.40 29.53 16.80
CA SER A 630 -9.29 30.57 17.83
C SER A 630 -8.66 31.83 17.27
N GLY A 631 -8.81 32.97 17.94
CA GLY A 631 -8.28 34.22 17.42
C GLY A 631 -8.56 35.41 18.33
N ASP A 632 -8.35 36.60 17.80
CA ASP A 632 -8.47 37.85 18.55
C ASP A 632 -9.93 38.37 18.65
N VAL A 633 -10.10 39.62 19.10
CA VAL A 633 -11.41 40.27 19.30
C VAL A 633 -12.22 40.51 18.02
N ARG A 634 -11.62 40.36 16.83
CA ARG A 634 -12.25 40.64 15.53
C ARG A 634 -12.42 39.39 14.68
N MET A 635 -12.11 38.22 15.23
CA MET A 635 -12.35 36.96 14.55
C MET A 635 -13.85 36.68 14.44
N GLU A 636 -14.24 36.12 13.30
CA GLU A 636 -15.56 35.60 12.99
C GLU A 636 -15.50 34.07 12.85
N PRO A 637 -15.32 33.32 13.97
CA PRO A 637 -14.97 31.91 13.90
C PRO A 637 -16.18 31.00 13.67
N GLY A 638 -16.07 30.16 12.64
CA GLY A 638 -16.93 29.00 12.45
C GLY A 638 -16.14 27.71 12.46
N GLY A 639 -16.70 26.64 13.02
CA GLY A 639 -15.98 25.37 13.12
C GLY A 639 -15.56 24.80 11.77
N LEU A 640 -16.48 24.72 10.80
CA LEU A 640 -16.21 24.27 9.43
C LEU A 640 -15.92 25.43 8.47
N VAL A 641 -16.80 26.44 8.46
CA VAL A 641 -16.75 27.57 7.54
C VAL A 641 -16.86 28.89 8.30
N GLY A 642 -16.10 29.93 7.96
CA GLY A 642 -16.38 31.28 8.49
C GLY A 642 -17.75 31.78 8.01
N ILE A 643 -17.83 32.19 6.75
CA ILE A 643 -19.08 32.64 6.11
C ILE A 643 -19.55 31.66 5.05
N ASN A 644 -20.78 31.18 5.17
CA ASN A 644 -21.43 30.35 4.16
C ASN A 644 -22.52 31.11 3.38
N SER A 645 -22.25 31.38 2.11
CA SER A 645 -23.23 31.83 1.10
C SER A 645 -23.58 30.74 0.07
N GLY A 646 -22.84 29.62 0.06
CA GLY A 646 -23.04 28.48 -0.81
C GLY A 646 -23.80 27.34 -0.14
N THR A 647 -23.43 26.10 -0.47
CA THR A 647 -24.02 24.88 0.13
C THR A 647 -22.99 24.11 0.96
N VAL A 648 -23.37 23.73 2.17
CA VAL A 648 -22.68 22.75 3.01
C VAL A 648 -23.60 21.55 3.18
N SER A 649 -23.13 20.38 2.77
CA SER A 649 -23.92 19.14 2.80
C SER A 649 -23.10 17.98 3.33
N GLN A 650 -23.72 17.10 4.13
CA GLN A 650 -23.08 15.88 4.64
C GLN A 650 -21.72 16.16 5.30
N SER A 651 -21.58 17.23 6.08
CA SER A 651 -20.28 17.68 6.57
C SER A 651 -20.30 17.93 8.08
N TYR A 652 -19.14 17.93 8.73
CA TYR A 652 -19.10 18.12 10.19
C TYR A 652 -17.85 18.81 10.72
N ALA A 653 -18.01 19.42 11.90
CA ALA A 653 -16.92 20.02 12.66
C ALA A 653 -16.81 19.42 14.06
N ALA A 654 -15.60 19.03 14.45
CA ALA A 654 -15.30 18.41 15.73
C ALA A 654 -14.23 19.15 16.55
N GLY A 655 -13.52 20.11 15.95
CA GLY A 655 -12.52 20.92 16.64
C GLY A 655 -13.12 22.03 17.49
N ARG A 656 -12.32 22.59 18.41
CA ARG A 656 -12.77 23.66 19.32
C ARG A 656 -12.91 24.98 18.57
N VAL A 657 -14.00 25.70 18.84
CA VAL A 657 -14.25 27.05 18.30
C VAL A 657 -14.29 28.05 19.45
N LEU A 658 -13.40 29.04 19.45
CA LEU A 658 -13.36 30.10 20.47
C LEU A 658 -13.52 31.46 19.79
N GLY A 659 -14.61 32.16 20.10
CA GLY A 659 -14.86 33.53 19.64
C GLY A 659 -15.18 34.47 20.79
N LEU A 660 -14.64 35.69 20.76
CA LEU A 660 -14.77 36.62 21.89
C LEU A 660 -16.16 37.25 22.01
N PHE A 661 -16.86 37.45 20.90
CA PHE A 661 -18.23 37.99 20.90
C PHE A 661 -19.24 37.10 20.21
N ALA A 662 -18.81 36.23 19.30
CA ALA A 662 -19.67 35.32 18.58
C ALA A 662 -18.89 34.13 18.04
N ALA A 663 -19.52 32.96 17.97
CA ALA A 663 -18.95 31.76 17.35
C ALA A 663 -20.05 30.76 16.99
N GLY A 664 -19.85 30.00 15.91
CA GLY A 664 -20.75 28.92 15.51
C GLY A 664 -20.03 27.58 15.37
N GLY A 665 -20.69 26.50 15.79
CA GLY A 665 -20.11 25.15 15.74
C GLY A 665 -19.83 24.64 14.33
N LEU A 666 -20.64 25.00 13.34
CA LEU A 666 -20.40 24.76 11.91
C LEU A 666 -19.99 26.01 11.16
N ALA A 667 -20.74 27.11 11.30
CA ALA A 667 -20.43 28.36 10.59
C ALA A 667 -20.57 29.60 11.46
N PHE A 668 -19.76 30.63 11.23
CA PHE A 668 -19.99 31.90 11.91
C PHE A 668 -21.28 32.56 11.38
N ALA A 669 -21.36 32.77 10.06
CA ALA A 669 -22.53 33.34 9.41
C ALA A 669 -23.04 32.44 8.27
N ASN A 670 -24.36 32.38 8.10
CA ASN A 670 -25.00 31.63 7.02
C ASN A 670 -26.07 32.47 6.30
N SER A 671 -25.85 32.69 5.00
CA SER A 671 -26.81 33.19 4.01
C SER A 671 -27.14 32.14 2.94
N GLY A 672 -26.39 31.03 2.91
CA GLY A 672 -26.58 29.90 2.00
C GLY A 672 -27.42 28.76 2.60
N VAL A 673 -27.10 27.51 2.22
CA VAL A 673 -27.79 26.29 2.66
C VAL A 673 -26.83 25.41 3.47
N ILE A 674 -27.32 24.93 4.63
CA ILE A 674 -26.66 23.87 5.41
C ILE A 674 -27.66 22.72 5.58
N GLU A 675 -27.25 21.51 5.18
CA GLU A 675 -28.08 20.30 5.27
C GLU A 675 -27.28 19.05 5.64
N GLN A 676 -27.94 18.07 6.29
CA GLN A 676 -27.34 16.79 6.72
C GLN A 676 -25.96 16.96 7.37
N SER A 677 -25.77 17.99 8.18
CA SER A 677 -24.46 18.35 8.72
C SER A 677 -24.54 18.49 10.22
N PHE A 678 -23.41 18.39 10.92
CA PHE A 678 -23.43 18.47 12.37
C PHE A 678 -22.16 19.04 13.03
N ALA A 679 -22.30 19.50 14.27
CA ALA A 679 -21.18 19.94 15.10
C ALA A 679 -21.13 19.21 16.45
N VAL A 680 -19.92 18.85 16.86
CA VAL A 680 -19.62 18.22 18.17
C VAL A 680 -18.45 18.90 18.89
N GLY A 681 -17.78 19.85 18.24
CA GLY A 681 -16.69 20.60 18.84
C GLY A 681 -17.19 21.63 19.86
N PRO A 682 -16.47 21.87 20.97
CA PRO A 682 -16.85 22.88 21.94
C PRO A 682 -16.87 24.28 21.31
N VAL A 683 -17.99 24.98 21.44
CA VAL A 683 -18.15 26.39 21.04
C VAL A 683 -18.05 27.24 22.28
N LEU A 684 -17.05 28.10 22.37
CA LEU A 684 -16.66 28.80 23.59
C LEU A 684 -16.65 30.32 23.39
N GLY A 685 -16.97 31.02 24.49
CA GLY A 685 -16.81 32.47 24.65
C GLY A 685 -16.05 32.80 25.94
N PRO A 686 -15.66 34.06 26.17
CA PRO A 686 -14.89 34.45 27.34
C PRO A 686 -15.67 34.20 28.63
N SER A 687 -15.06 33.47 29.57
CA SER A 687 -15.69 33.01 30.81
C SER A 687 -16.06 34.14 31.79
N TYR A 688 -15.48 35.34 31.63
CA TYR A 688 -15.65 36.46 32.55
C TYR A 688 -16.85 37.37 32.25
N GLN A 689 -17.55 37.22 31.12
CA GLN A 689 -18.69 38.08 30.76
C GLN A 689 -20.08 37.45 31.01
N GLY A 690 -20.14 36.20 31.47
CA GLY A 690 -21.39 35.50 31.76
C GLY A 690 -22.12 34.98 30.52
N PRO A 691 -23.13 34.10 30.68
CA PRO A 691 -23.73 33.31 29.61
C PRO A 691 -24.61 34.09 28.61
N GLY A 692 -24.86 35.39 28.84
CA GLY A 692 -25.69 36.25 27.99
C GLY A 692 -24.92 37.27 27.16
N TYR A 693 -23.57 37.26 27.22
CA TYR A 693 -22.74 38.22 26.50
C TYR A 693 -22.19 37.56 25.23
N GLY A 694 -22.83 37.82 24.09
CA GLY A 694 -22.39 37.36 22.76
C GLY A 694 -23.35 36.41 22.04
N THR A 695 -23.03 36.12 20.78
CA THR A 695 -23.87 35.38 19.84
C THR A 695 -23.25 34.01 19.57
N TYR A 696 -23.69 32.98 20.29
CA TYR A 696 -23.11 31.63 20.19
C TYR A 696 -24.15 30.57 19.84
N GLY A 697 -23.96 29.85 18.74
CA GLY A 697 -24.84 28.76 18.33
C GLY A 697 -24.10 27.43 18.19
N GLY A 698 -24.80 26.34 18.48
CA GLY A 698 -24.30 24.98 18.26
C GLY A 698 -24.05 24.69 16.78
N ILE A 699 -24.73 25.40 15.87
CA ILE A 699 -24.56 25.29 14.41
C ILE A 699 -24.03 26.60 13.84
N VAL A 700 -24.76 27.71 13.96
CA VAL A 700 -24.32 29.02 13.44
C VAL A 700 -24.38 30.14 14.46
N ALA A 701 -23.52 31.15 14.36
CA ALA A 701 -23.72 32.36 15.17
C ALA A 701 -24.87 33.20 14.59
N TYR A 702 -24.78 33.54 13.30
CA TYR A 702 -25.75 34.39 12.59
C TYR A 702 -26.38 33.65 11.40
N GLY A 703 -27.69 33.45 11.42
CA GLY A 703 -28.41 32.61 10.44
C GLY A 703 -29.58 33.27 9.74
N ALA A 704 -29.94 34.51 10.10
CA ALA A 704 -31.21 35.14 9.74
C ALA A 704 -31.54 35.27 8.23
N SER A 705 -30.58 35.06 7.32
CA SER A 705 -30.77 35.19 5.87
C SER A 705 -30.59 33.89 5.06
N GLY A 706 -30.13 32.81 5.71
CA GLY A 706 -29.88 31.53 5.05
C GLY A 706 -30.83 30.41 5.49
N THR A 707 -30.69 29.24 4.87
CA THR A 707 -31.46 28.04 5.21
C THR A 707 -30.61 27.06 6.02
N ILE A 708 -31.11 26.67 7.19
CA ILE A 708 -30.59 25.54 7.95
C ILE A 708 -31.67 24.45 7.91
N ALA A 709 -31.38 23.34 7.23
CA ALA A 709 -32.36 22.28 7.05
C ALA A 709 -32.68 21.55 8.36
N GLY A 710 -33.87 20.98 8.47
CA GLY A 710 -34.34 20.25 9.65
C GLY A 710 -33.57 18.97 9.98
N ASN A 711 -32.65 18.55 9.12
CA ASN A 711 -31.78 17.38 9.27
C ASN A 711 -30.33 17.76 9.65
N VAL A 712 -30.14 18.97 10.18
CA VAL A 712 -28.89 19.46 10.77
C VAL A 712 -28.94 19.29 12.29
N TYR A 713 -27.88 18.75 12.87
CA TYR A 713 -27.86 18.37 14.30
C TYR A 713 -26.61 18.91 15.00
N TRP A 714 -26.67 19.11 16.32
CA TRP A 714 -25.46 19.37 17.10
C TRP A 714 -25.54 18.63 18.42
N ASP A 715 -24.38 18.33 18.99
CA ASP A 715 -24.30 17.75 20.32
C ASP A 715 -24.25 18.89 21.35
N LYS A 716 -25.34 19.11 22.07
CA LYS A 716 -25.47 20.22 23.03
C LYS A 716 -24.62 20.06 24.28
N GLU A 717 -24.14 18.85 24.57
CA GLU A 717 -23.29 18.57 25.73
C GLU A 717 -21.84 18.91 25.41
N THR A 718 -21.34 18.46 24.26
CA THR A 718 -19.96 18.70 23.83
C THR A 718 -19.75 20.11 23.28
N THR A 719 -20.71 20.63 22.49
CA THR A 719 -20.67 22.02 22.01
C THR A 719 -20.86 23.04 23.13
N THR A 720 -21.46 22.63 24.25
CA THR A 720 -21.92 23.49 25.36
C THR A 720 -23.03 24.48 24.99
N ARG A 721 -23.71 24.29 23.85
CA ARG A 721 -24.76 25.19 23.34
C ARG A 721 -26.11 24.49 23.31
N THR A 722 -27.11 25.10 23.94
CA THR A 722 -28.50 24.59 23.95
C THR A 722 -29.34 25.10 22.78
N VAL A 723 -28.81 26.05 22.01
CA VAL A 723 -29.45 26.68 20.86
C VAL A 723 -28.68 26.39 19.57
N SER A 724 -29.41 26.25 18.47
CA SER A 724 -28.84 25.99 17.14
C SER A 724 -28.15 27.23 16.55
N THR A 725 -28.78 28.39 16.68
CA THR A 725 -28.25 29.67 16.22
C THR A 725 -28.00 30.59 17.42
N GLY A 726 -27.07 31.54 17.29
CA GLY A 726 -26.90 32.56 18.32
C GLY A 726 -27.95 33.68 18.24
N ASP A 727 -28.68 33.77 17.12
CA ASP A 727 -29.72 34.77 16.84
C ASP A 727 -31.15 34.17 16.91
N VAL A 728 -32.13 34.84 16.29
CA VAL A 728 -33.56 34.59 16.53
C VAL A 728 -34.15 33.37 15.80
N SER A 729 -33.50 32.78 14.80
CA SER A 729 -34.07 31.68 14.00
C SER A 729 -33.56 30.30 14.41
N GLN A 730 -34.23 29.66 15.37
CA GLN A 730 -33.82 28.37 15.94
C GLN A 730 -34.40 27.16 15.19
N LEU A 731 -33.60 26.11 15.04
CA LEU A 731 -34.08 24.76 14.78
C LEU A 731 -34.88 24.22 15.98
N PRO A 732 -35.75 23.22 15.77
CA PRO A 732 -36.44 22.53 16.86
C PRO A 732 -35.46 21.98 17.90
N ALA A 733 -35.86 21.95 19.18
CA ALA A 733 -35.03 21.41 20.27
C ALA A 733 -34.67 19.92 20.07
N SER A 734 -35.42 19.19 19.24
CA SER A 734 -35.11 17.82 18.82
C SER A 734 -33.82 17.69 18.00
N ASN A 735 -33.30 18.78 17.44
CA ASN A 735 -32.07 18.80 16.67
C ASN A 735 -30.80 18.91 17.54
N GLY A 736 -30.95 19.37 18.78
CA GLY A 736 -29.88 19.41 19.79
C GLY A 736 -29.79 18.09 20.55
N PHE A 737 -28.96 17.19 20.06
CA PHE A 737 -28.73 15.87 20.64
C PHE A 737 -27.86 15.93 21.89
N THR A 738 -28.08 15.02 22.84
CA THR A 738 -27.06 14.65 23.82
C THR A 738 -25.97 13.80 23.15
N THR A 739 -24.82 13.63 23.78
CA THR A 739 -23.75 12.75 23.29
C THR A 739 -24.27 11.34 23.03
N ALA A 740 -25.14 10.83 23.92
CA ALA A 740 -25.75 9.50 23.77
C ALA A 740 -26.70 9.42 22.55
N GLN A 741 -27.43 10.49 22.24
CA GLN A 741 -28.27 10.56 21.04
C GLN A 741 -27.41 10.67 19.78
N MET A 742 -26.36 11.48 19.81
CA MET A 742 -25.41 11.66 18.70
C MET A 742 -24.68 10.34 18.37
N SER A 743 -24.41 9.51 19.38
CA SER A 743 -23.80 8.18 19.24
C SER A 743 -24.75 7.09 18.74
N ASN A 744 -26.03 7.39 18.51
CA ASN A 744 -27.05 6.42 18.13
C ASN A 744 -27.63 6.74 16.73
N PRO A 745 -27.37 5.92 15.70
CA PRO A 745 -27.90 6.12 14.35
C PRO A 745 -29.43 6.26 14.29
N ALA A 746 -30.16 5.63 15.21
CA ALA A 746 -31.63 5.71 15.26
C ALA A 746 -32.16 7.07 15.73
N SER A 747 -31.30 7.95 16.25
CA SER A 747 -31.68 9.33 16.62
C SER A 747 -31.85 10.23 15.40
N PHE A 748 -31.14 9.93 14.30
CA PHE A 748 -31.16 10.73 13.08
C PHE A 748 -32.41 10.43 12.24
N ASP A 749 -32.86 11.40 11.45
CA ASP A 749 -33.98 11.18 10.55
C ASP A 749 -33.63 10.28 9.35
N ALA A 750 -34.64 9.90 8.58
CA ALA A 750 -34.50 8.98 7.45
C ALA A 750 -33.62 9.50 6.30
N SER A 751 -33.25 10.78 6.29
CA SER A 751 -32.34 11.33 5.29
C SER A 751 -30.88 10.96 5.56
N TRP A 752 -30.55 10.55 6.79
CA TRP A 752 -29.23 10.06 7.17
C TRP A 752 -29.08 8.57 6.86
N ASP A 753 -28.46 8.26 5.72
CA ASP A 753 -28.23 6.88 5.30
C ASP A 753 -26.98 6.27 5.96
N PHE A 754 -27.21 5.36 6.91
CA PHE A 754 -26.19 4.53 7.57
C PHE A 754 -26.01 3.15 6.95
N SER A 755 -26.73 2.85 5.87
CA SER A 755 -26.59 1.58 5.14
C SER A 755 -25.19 1.45 4.50
N PRO A 756 -24.79 0.24 4.03
CA PRO A 756 -23.48 0.05 3.39
C PRO A 756 -23.18 0.98 2.21
N THR A 757 -24.21 1.55 1.58
CA THR A 757 -24.08 2.50 0.45
C THR A 757 -24.22 3.97 0.86
N GLY A 758 -24.54 4.23 2.12
CA GLY A 758 -24.80 5.56 2.63
C GLY A 758 -23.54 6.38 2.93
N ALA A 759 -23.73 7.69 3.10
CA ALA A 759 -22.64 8.63 3.39
C ALA A 759 -22.05 8.47 4.81
N TRP A 760 -22.85 7.95 5.74
CA TRP A 760 -22.51 7.92 7.16
C TRP A 760 -22.27 6.51 7.66
N VAL A 761 -21.43 6.40 8.69
CA VAL A 761 -21.21 5.17 9.45
C VAL A 761 -20.99 5.51 10.92
N MET A 762 -21.37 4.58 11.79
CA MET A 762 -21.13 4.67 13.24
C MET A 762 -20.20 3.52 13.66
N PRO A 763 -18.89 3.77 13.81
CA PRO A 763 -17.95 2.78 14.33
C PRO A 763 -18.32 2.35 15.75
N ALA A 764 -17.94 1.14 16.14
CA ALA A 764 -18.18 0.65 17.50
C ALA A 764 -17.48 1.55 18.53
N GLY A 765 -18.24 2.10 19.48
CA GLY A 765 -17.74 2.99 20.53
C GLY A 765 -17.55 4.46 20.12
N ALA A 766 -17.91 4.83 18.89
CA ALA A 766 -17.87 6.23 18.45
C ALA A 766 -18.91 7.09 19.19
N THR A 767 -18.58 8.35 19.44
CA THR A 767 -19.46 9.33 20.10
C THR A 767 -20.34 10.12 19.13
N HIS A 768 -20.07 10.00 17.83
CA HIS A 768 -20.79 10.66 16.76
C HIS A 768 -20.56 9.90 15.44
N PRO A 769 -21.39 10.09 14.40
CA PRO A 769 -21.17 9.46 13.11
C PRO A 769 -19.90 10.02 12.45
N ILE A 770 -19.27 9.22 11.59
CA ILE A 770 -18.20 9.67 10.69
C ILE A 770 -18.60 9.42 9.25
N LEU A 771 -17.90 10.07 8.32
CA LEU A 771 -18.13 9.85 6.90
C LEU A 771 -17.59 8.48 6.51
N ARG A 772 -18.38 7.71 5.76
CA ARG A 772 -18.03 6.33 5.40
C ARG A 772 -16.71 6.21 4.66
N TRP A 773 -16.37 7.20 3.83
CA TRP A 773 -15.09 7.21 3.10
C TRP A 773 -13.87 7.32 4.02
N GLN A 774 -14.01 7.75 5.28
CA GLN A 774 -12.93 7.79 6.25
C GLN A 774 -12.48 6.39 6.72
N LEU A 775 -13.33 5.37 6.59
CA LEU A 775 -12.95 4.00 6.96
C LEU A 775 -11.91 3.38 6.03
N GLY A 776 -11.70 3.99 4.85
CA GLY A 776 -10.76 3.52 3.85
C GLY A 776 -9.56 4.45 3.63
N GLN A 777 -9.37 5.47 4.48
CA GLN A 777 -8.17 6.30 4.49
C GLN A 777 -7.06 5.72 5.36
#